data_AF-A0A6L8L177-F1
#
_entry.id   AF-A0A6L8L177-F1
#
_cell.length_a   1.000
_cell.length_b   1.000
_cell.length_c   1.000
_cell.angle_alpha   90.00
_cell.angle_beta   90.00
_cell.angle_gamma   90.00
#
_symmetry.space_group_name_H-M   'P 1'
#
loop_
_entity.id
_entity.type
_entity.pdbx_description
1 polymer ?
#
loop_
_entity_poly.entity_id
_entity_poly.type
_entity_poly.pdbx_seq_one_letter_code
_entity_poly.pdbx_strand_id
1 'polypeptide(L)'
;MAAALAFALAPACVAAQTPLDERILEIREQSRFMPDKALEQLQKLQPELTAAPAYTRAEFLSQLSATRMRLGQNDVALETAEQVIALGKSLHDTAIIAKGMLAKTYVLFAQAEVDAAHRLAFEAEKLALTTQDYPLKIQATVTAGQTHAEQGNFPAALVKLQRAVDMARPPAGDPVSLVAALNALAKLYVQMKEYENASETLDELLNETEKLKSPGRMAIAKNTEYGLAIDSGQPKRALRALMQSLDLERKMGAERMVGITLVNLSDNYLKDHDYPRAVQYAQESLRSTERTNDDSTAATARINLGQAYIGMGRVAEGKKQYELGLKRYEQENNKPDLQMALIEYGEVLERAGDLAGAISAYHRERAISNELFERRRQQAVLELQEKYEAEKKQRQIEMLSHENQVKGAEIDNRRLQQRVWWLLALVFALAAAVVGLLYRKVRHTNAQLEVKNLELKAQSTLDPLTSLYNRRHFQEFMRSLGPQNRHDDIVGALFLLDVDHFKHINDNYGHAAGDAVLKMIAENLRIALRETDMIVRWGGEEFLAFLPAIPRNGVDEIARRILTTISSQSLRYQEHDISVNVSVGFSPFPLVPGGEPLPWERAVNLVDMALYLAKAHGRNRAYGVRGFENFHLTSMEAIEQDLERAWRSGFVDLSVVLGGDPGTHPTTPTEHTNVVSIKHAAQTKGGH
;
A
#
# COMPACT_ATOMS: atom_id res chain seq x y z
N MET A 1 -80.73 -8.94 78.03
CA MET A 1 -79.61 -8.65 78.95
C MET A 1 -78.33 -9.11 78.30
N ALA A 2 -77.32 -8.21 78.23
CA ALA A 2 -75.92 -8.40 77.79
C ALA A 2 -75.70 -8.89 76.33
N ALA A 3 -75.15 -8.15 75.36
CA ALA A 3 -74.07 -7.16 75.29
C ALA A 3 -72.67 -7.69 75.66
N ALA A 4 -71.88 -8.04 74.64
CA ALA A 4 -70.41 -7.99 74.63
C ALA A 4 -69.91 -8.08 73.16
N LEU A 5 -69.54 -6.93 72.57
CA LEU A 5 -68.20 -6.59 72.07
C LEU A 5 -67.53 -7.63 71.14
N ALA A 6 -67.56 -7.34 69.84
CA ALA A 6 -66.48 -7.68 68.93
C ALA A 6 -66.14 -6.45 68.09
N PHE A 7 -65.00 -5.84 68.43
CA PHE A 7 -64.32 -4.82 67.62
C PHE A 7 -63.92 -5.43 66.29
N ALA A 8 -64.42 -4.89 65.17
CA ALA A 8 -63.80 -5.02 63.87
C ALA A 8 -63.43 -3.62 63.39
N LEU A 9 -62.14 -3.30 63.55
CA LEU A 9 -61.48 -2.20 62.86
C LEU A 9 -61.62 -2.45 61.35
N ALA A 10 -62.55 -1.77 60.69
CA ALA A 10 -62.52 -1.61 59.25
C ALA A 10 -61.38 -0.61 58.94
N PRO A 11 -60.33 -1.00 58.19
CA PRO A 11 -59.44 0.00 57.63
C PRO A 11 -60.28 0.82 56.65
N ALA A 12 -60.29 2.14 56.85
CA ALA A 12 -60.73 3.06 55.82
C ALA A 12 -59.93 2.72 54.57
N CYS A 13 -60.58 2.16 53.54
CA CYS A 13 -60.02 2.08 52.21
C CYS A 13 -59.77 3.52 51.75
N VAL A 14 -58.56 4.01 52.01
CA VAL A 14 -58.00 5.14 51.26
C VAL A 14 -57.92 4.61 49.83
N ALA A 15 -58.85 5.04 48.98
CA ALA A 15 -58.75 4.75 47.55
C ALA A 15 -57.34 5.16 47.11
N ALA A 16 -56.57 4.20 46.61
CA ALA A 16 -55.23 4.48 46.11
C ALA A 16 -55.36 5.59 45.06
N GLN A 17 -54.71 6.73 45.30
CA GLN A 17 -54.72 7.83 44.34
C GLN A 17 -54.14 7.33 43.01
N THR A 18 -54.81 7.65 41.91
CA THR A 18 -54.31 7.36 40.56
C THR A 18 -52.85 7.84 40.44
N PRO A 19 -51.91 7.02 39.93
CA PRO A 19 -50.51 7.40 39.77
C PRO A 19 -50.35 8.74 39.06
N LEU A 20 -49.34 9.52 39.45
CA LEU A 20 -49.09 10.85 38.88
C LEU A 20 -48.94 10.80 37.35
N ASP A 21 -48.27 9.78 36.81
CA ASP A 21 -48.10 9.56 35.36
C ASP A 21 -49.44 9.40 34.63
N GLU A 22 -50.36 8.59 35.19
CA GLU A 22 -51.68 8.37 34.61
C GLU A 22 -52.51 9.66 34.61
N ARG A 23 -52.47 10.42 35.72
CA ARG A 23 -53.13 11.74 35.81
C ARG A 23 -52.57 12.73 34.77
N ILE A 24 -51.26 12.75 34.55
CA ILE A 24 -50.63 13.61 33.53
C ILE A 24 -51.07 13.18 32.11
N LEU A 25 -51.17 11.87 31.85
CA LEU A 25 -51.63 11.36 30.55
C LEU A 25 -53.12 11.67 30.29
N GLU A 26 -53.97 11.62 31.30
CA GLU A 26 -55.38 12.06 31.18
C GLU A 26 -55.45 13.57 30.87
N ILE A 27 -54.61 14.37 31.52
CA ILE A 27 -54.51 15.80 31.26
C ILE A 27 -53.98 16.08 29.86
N ARG A 28 -53.03 15.29 29.34
CA ARG A 28 -52.53 15.40 27.96
C ARG A 28 -53.67 15.32 26.95
N GLU A 29 -54.59 14.38 27.12
CA GLU A 29 -55.78 14.29 26.27
C GLU A 29 -56.64 15.56 26.42
N GLN A 30 -56.90 16.03 27.65
CA GLN A 30 -57.69 17.23 27.87
C GLN A 30 -57.03 18.51 27.33
N SER A 31 -55.71 18.66 27.45
CA SER A 31 -54.95 19.83 27.01
C SER A 31 -55.16 20.15 25.53
N ARG A 32 -55.36 19.12 24.70
CA ARG A 32 -55.58 19.28 23.27
C ARG A 32 -56.93 19.95 22.93
N PHE A 33 -57.94 19.80 23.79
CA PHE A 33 -59.32 20.23 23.52
C PHE A 33 -59.84 21.30 24.50
N MET A 34 -59.35 21.29 25.73
CA MET A 34 -59.75 22.16 26.85
C MET A 34 -58.50 22.67 27.59
N PRO A 35 -57.64 23.48 26.93
CA PRO A 35 -56.37 23.90 27.49
C PRO A 35 -56.50 24.69 28.80
N ASP A 36 -57.56 25.47 29.00
CA ASP A 36 -57.79 26.21 30.25
C ASP A 36 -57.95 25.28 31.46
N LYS A 37 -58.80 24.25 31.32
CA LYS A 37 -59.02 23.23 32.37
C LYS A 37 -57.76 22.41 32.62
N ALA A 38 -57.05 22.05 31.55
CA ALA A 38 -55.80 21.31 31.65
C ALA A 38 -54.73 22.12 32.39
N LEU A 39 -54.62 23.44 32.15
CA LEU A 39 -53.67 24.29 32.86
C LEU A 39 -53.97 24.33 34.37
N GLU A 40 -55.24 24.49 34.75
CA GLU A 40 -55.65 24.49 36.16
C GLU A 40 -55.30 23.14 36.84
N GLN A 41 -55.53 22.03 36.14
CA GLN A 41 -55.17 20.70 36.64
C GLN A 41 -53.65 20.53 36.76
N LEU A 42 -52.86 20.93 35.75
CA LEU A 42 -51.39 20.86 35.80
C LEU A 42 -50.84 21.69 36.96
N GLN A 43 -51.36 22.90 37.19
CA GLN A 43 -50.94 23.75 38.30
C GLN A 43 -51.18 23.08 39.67
N LYS A 44 -52.28 22.33 39.82
CA LYS A 44 -52.57 21.55 41.04
C LYS A 44 -51.61 20.38 41.24
N LEU A 45 -51.10 19.78 40.16
CA LEU A 45 -50.11 18.69 40.22
C LEU A 45 -48.68 19.17 40.47
N GLN A 46 -48.40 20.45 40.26
CA GLN A 46 -47.04 20.98 40.30
C GLN A 46 -46.28 20.70 41.61
N PRO A 47 -46.90 20.76 42.81
CA PRO A 47 -46.21 20.41 44.06
C PRO A 47 -45.75 18.95 44.13
N GLU A 48 -46.45 18.03 43.46
CA GLU A 48 -46.17 16.58 43.48
C GLU A 48 -44.93 16.22 42.65
N LEU A 49 -44.44 17.12 41.78
CA LEU A 49 -43.32 16.86 40.85
C LEU A 49 -41.95 16.72 41.53
N THR A 50 -41.78 17.32 42.71
CA THR A 50 -40.46 17.38 43.37
C THR A 50 -39.91 15.98 43.66
N ALA A 51 -40.79 15.02 43.94
CA ALA A 51 -40.44 13.62 44.21
C ALA A 51 -40.64 12.69 42.99
N ALA A 52 -41.08 13.22 41.85
CA ALA A 52 -41.43 12.41 40.68
C ALA A 52 -40.18 12.00 39.86
N PRO A 53 -40.22 10.83 39.19
CA PRO A 53 -39.19 10.42 38.25
C PRO A 53 -38.90 11.49 37.18
N ALA A 54 -37.67 11.49 36.66
CA ALA A 54 -37.25 12.46 35.64
C ALA A 54 -38.15 12.46 34.40
N TYR A 55 -38.56 11.27 33.95
CA TYR A 55 -39.47 11.12 32.81
C TYR A 55 -40.85 11.72 33.08
N THR A 56 -41.44 11.47 34.25
CA THR A 56 -42.70 12.07 34.71
C THR A 56 -42.63 13.59 34.71
N ARG A 57 -41.52 14.14 35.23
CA ARG A 57 -41.27 15.59 35.23
C ARG A 57 -41.16 16.15 33.82
N ALA A 58 -40.45 15.46 32.92
CA ALA A 58 -40.32 15.85 31.53
C ALA A 58 -41.68 15.81 30.81
N GLU A 59 -42.50 14.79 31.06
CA GLU A 59 -43.85 14.68 30.50
C GLU A 59 -44.73 15.83 31.00
N PHE A 60 -44.74 16.10 32.31
CA PHE A 60 -45.48 17.23 32.89
C PHE A 60 -45.09 18.55 32.23
N LEU A 61 -43.78 18.86 32.16
CA LEU A 61 -43.28 20.11 31.59
C LEU A 61 -43.61 20.22 30.10
N SER A 62 -43.53 19.11 29.36
CA SER A 62 -43.95 19.06 27.96
C SER A 62 -45.45 19.37 27.79
N GLN A 63 -46.31 18.79 28.64
CA GLN A 63 -47.75 19.10 28.63
C GLN A 63 -48.04 20.53 29.08
N LEU A 64 -47.30 21.07 30.05
CA LEU A 64 -47.43 22.45 30.48
C LEU A 64 -47.03 23.42 29.35
N SER A 65 -45.94 23.13 28.65
CA SER A 65 -45.52 23.88 27.46
C SER A 65 -46.60 23.87 26.39
N ALA A 66 -47.08 22.68 26.01
CA ALA A 66 -48.12 22.53 24.99
C ALA A 66 -49.42 23.24 25.36
N THR A 67 -49.82 23.18 26.64
CA THR A 67 -51.03 23.84 27.15
C THR A 67 -50.88 25.35 27.12
N ARG A 68 -49.76 25.90 27.60
CA ARG A 68 -49.47 27.34 27.57
C ARG A 68 -49.43 27.89 26.14
N MET A 69 -48.81 27.16 25.23
CA MET A 69 -48.81 27.50 23.80
C MET A 69 -50.23 27.57 23.23
N ARG A 70 -51.09 26.60 23.54
CA ARG A 70 -52.51 26.60 23.11
C ARG A 70 -53.29 27.78 23.68
N LEU A 71 -52.87 28.35 24.81
CA LEU A 71 -53.45 29.54 25.41
C LEU A 71 -52.81 30.85 24.91
N GLY A 72 -51.92 30.78 23.93
CA GLY A 72 -51.20 31.94 23.38
C GLY A 72 -50.07 32.45 24.29
N GLN A 73 -49.74 31.75 25.37
CA GLN A 73 -48.65 32.10 26.30
C GLN A 73 -47.31 31.58 25.76
N ASN A 74 -46.95 31.99 24.54
CA ASN A 74 -45.85 31.41 23.77
C ASN A 74 -44.48 31.59 24.45
N ASP A 75 -44.20 32.75 25.05
CA ASP A 75 -42.90 32.99 25.71
C ASP A 75 -42.69 32.04 26.90
N VAL A 76 -43.73 31.88 27.72
CA VAL A 76 -43.69 30.98 28.88
C VAL A 76 -43.67 29.52 28.43
N ALA A 77 -44.38 29.19 27.35
CA ALA A 77 -44.31 27.86 26.74
C ALA A 77 -42.90 27.53 26.24
N LEU A 78 -42.24 28.49 25.57
CA LEU A 78 -40.87 28.33 25.06
C LEU A 78 -39.90 28.07 26.20
N GLU A 79 -39.95 28.87 27.26
CA GLU A 79 -39.14 28.68 28.47
C GLU A 79 -39.38 27.28 29.08
N THR A 80 -40.64 26.86 29.14
CA THR A 80 -41.00 25.53 29.67
C THR A 80 -40.43 24.40 28.80
N ALA A 81 -40.48 24.52 27.47
CA ALA A 81 -39.86 23.55 26.57
C ALA A 81 -38.33 23.50 26.74
N GLU A 82 -37.69 24.64 26.93
CA GLU A 82 -36.25 24.71 27.20
C GLU A 82 -35.86 24.06 28.52
N GLN A 83 -36.71 24.15 29.55
CA GLN A 83 -36.52 23.41 30.81
C GLN A 83 -36.55 21.88 30.59
N VAL A 84 -37.39 21.37 29.69
CA VAL A 84 -37.39 19.93 29.32
C VAL A 84 -36.06 19.56 28.66
N ILE A 85 -35.59 20.36 27.72
CA ILE A 85 -34.31 20.12 27.02
C ILE A 85 -33.14 20.16 28.02
N ALA A 86 -33.12 21.14 28.93
CA ALA A 86 -32.09 21.27 29.95
C ALA A 86 -32.09 20.08 30.91
N LEU A 87 -33.27 19.61 31.33
CA LEU A 87 -33.42 18.41 32.14
C LEU A 87 -32.83 17.19 31.43
N GLY A 88 -33.21 16.96 30.18
CA GLY A 88 -32.69 15.84 29.38
C GLY A 88 -31.17 15.89 29.21
N LYS A 89 -30.60 17.08 28.95
CA LYS A 89 -29.15 17.28 28.86
C LYS A 89 -28.44 16.97 30.17
N SER A 90 -28.98 17.41 31.30
CA SER A 90 -28.38 17.14 32.62
C SER A 90 -28.33 15.64 32.96
N LEU A 91 -29.32 14.89 32.46
CA LEU A 91 -29.46 13.44 32.68
C LEU A 91 -28.81 12.60 31.58
N HIS A 92 -28.34 13.23 30.50
CA HIS A 92 -27.88 12.54 29.28
C HIS A 92 -28.97 11.62 28.69
N ASP A 93 -30.24 12.02 28.83
CA ASP A 93 -31.40 11.26 28.36
C ASP A 93 -31.89 11.79 27.01
N THR A 94 -31.58 11.04 25.97
CA THR A 94 -31.94 11.31 24.58
C THR A 94 -33.45 11.46 24.35
N ALA A 95 -34.29 10.68 25.05
CA ALA A 95 -35.74 10.73 24.88
C ALA A 95 -36.32 12.01 25.48
N ILE A 96 -35.84 12.43 26.66
CA ILE A 96 -36.26 13.70 27.27
C ILE A 96 -35.82 14.89 26.42
N ILE A 97 -34.58 14.87 25.89
CA ILE A 97 -34.10 15.92 24.98
C ILE A 97 -35.01 16.02 23.75
N ALA A 98 -35.27 14.90 23.07
CA ALA A 98 -36.12 14.87 21.88
C ALA A 98 -37.54 15.36 22.17
N LYS A 99 -38.12 14.98 23.31
CA LYS A 99 -39.43 15.46 23.76
C LYS A 99 -39.46 16.98 23.97
N GLY A 100 -38.44 17.53 24.64
CA GLY A 100 -38.29 18.97 24.81
C GLY A 100 -38.10 19.71 23.49
N MET A 101 -37.35 19.13 22.55
CA MET A 101 -37.19 19.69 21.20
C MET A 101 -38.52 19.73 20.45
N LEU A 102 -39.33 18.67 20.50
CA LEU A 102 -40.67 18.67 19.90
C LEU A 102 -41.61 19.71 20.54
N ALA A 103 -41.59 19.83 21.87
CA ALA A 103 -42.37 20.85 22.57
C ALA A 103 -41.96 22.26 22.09
N LYS A 104 -40.66 22.52 21.96
CA LYS A 104 -40.11 23.77 21.43
C LYS A 104 -40.48 23.98 19.96
N THR A 105 -40.45 22.93 19.13
CA THR A 105 -40.89 22.97 17.73
C THR A 105 -42.32 23.51 17.62
N TYR A 106 -43.25 22.98 18.41
CA TYR A 106 -44.64 23.44 18.37
C TYR A 106 -44.77 24.92 18.76
N VAL A 107 -44.00 25.38 19.77
CA VAL A 107 -44.02 26.79 20.19
C VAL A 107 -43.46 27.70 19.09
N LEU A 108 -42.38 27.29 18.41
CA LEU A 108 -41.81 28.04 17.29
C LEU A 108 -42.81 28.16 16.12
N PHE A 109 -43.55 27.09 15.81
CA PHE A 109 -44.67 27.18 14.85
C PHE A 109 -45.74 28.18 15.30
N ALA A 110 -46.12 28.17 16.59
CA ALA A 110 -47.10 29.12 17.13
C ALA A 110 -46.60 30.57 17.15
N GLN A 111 -45.28 30.80 17.11
CA GLN A 111 -44.65 32.12 16.97
C GLN A 111 -44.37 32.51 15.52
N ALA A 112 -44.78 31.69 14.54
CA ALA A 112 -44.49 31.87 13.12
C ALA A 112 -42.98 31.89 12.76
N GLU A 113 -42.14 31.29 13.61
CA GLU A 113 -40.69 31.11 13.39
C GLU A 113 -40.44 29.80 12.60
N VAL A 114 -41.01 29.74 11.39
CA VAL A 114 -41.18 28.52 10.58
C VAL A 114 -39.84 27.82 10.29
N ASP A 115 -38.82 28.55 9.86
CA ASP A 115 -37.52 27.95 9.51
C ASP A 115 -36.82 27.31 10.73
N ALA A 116 -36.93 27.94 11.89
CA ALA A 116 -36.39 27.41 13.13
C ALA A 116 -37.18 26.18 13.60
N ALA A 117 -38.50 26.21 13.47
CA ALA A 117 -39.37 25.08 13.76
C ALA A 117 -39.04 23.88 12.86
N HIS A 118 -38.90 24.10 11.55
CA HIS A 118 -38.59 23.05 10.57
C HIS A 118 -37.27 22.33 10.90
N ARG A 119 -36.18 23.10 11.09
CA ARG A 119 -34.89 22.52 11.48
C ARG A 119 -34.99 21.70 12.76
N LEU A 120 -35.64 22.26 13.79
CA LEU A 120 -35.77 21.60 15.08
C LEU A 120 -36.63 20.34 15.01
N ALA A 121 -37.69 20.32 14.18
CA ALA A 121 -38.52 19.14 13.95
C ALA A 121 -37.69 17.97 13.41
N PHE A 122 -36.84 18.20 12.41
CA PHE A 122 -35.98 17.16 11.83
C PHE A 122 -34.92 16.68 12.80
N GLU A 123 -34.31 17.58 13.57
CA GLU A 123 -33.35 17.19 14.62
C GLU A 123 -34.02 16.37 15.73
N ALA A 124 -35.23 16.78 16.16
CA ALA A 124 -36.00 16.07 17.16
C ALA A 124 -36.40 14.67 16.68
N GLU A 125 -36.84 14.52 15.42
CA GLU A 125 -37.13 13.21 14.81
C GLU A 125 -35.89 12.32 14.77
N LYS A 126 -34.76 12.84 14.29
CA LYS A 126 -33.49 12.10 14.24
C LYS A 126 -33.13 11.56 15.62
N LEU A 127 -33.30 12.37 16.66
CA LEU A 127 -33.01 11.98 18.03
C LEU A 127 -34.03 10.97 18.57
N ALA A 128 -35.33 11.23 18.39
CA ALA A 128 -36.42 10.35 18.82
C ALA A 128 -36.28 8.92 18.24
N LEU A 129 -35.91 8.80 16.96
CA LEU A 129 -35.72 7.51 16.28
C LEU A 129 -34.65 6.61 16.91
N THR A 130 -33.71 7.18 17.66
CA THR A 130 -32.66 6.43 18.39
C THR A 130 -33.11 5.91 19.76
N THR A 131 -34.28 6.32 20.24
CA THR A 131 -34.79 5.97 21.58
C THR A 131 -35.54 4.63 21.57
N GLN A 132 -36.09 4.19 22.71
CA GLN A 132 -37.05 3.08 22.78
C GLN A 132 -38.50 3.56 23.02
N ASP A 133 -38.72 4.88 23.01
CA ASP A 133 -40.04 5.50 23.24
C ASP A 133 -40.82 5.54 21.91
N TYR A 134 -41.65 4.53 21.66
CA TYR A 134 -42.43 4.40 20.42
C TYR A 134 -43.42 5.56 20.18
N PRO A 135 -44.24 5.97 21.16
CA PRO A 135 -45.12 7.13 21.01
C PRO A 135 -44.35 8.40 20.63
N LEU A 136 -43.19 8.65 21.24
CA LEU A 136 -42.32 9.79 20.90
C LEU A 136 -41.80 9.68 19.47
N LYS A 137 -41.34 8.49 19.03
CA LYS A 137 -40.91 8.27 17.64
C LYS A 137 -42.01 8.60 16.65
N ILE A 138 -43.23 8.10 16.89
CA ILE A 138 -44.37 8.32 16.00
C ILE A 138 -44.71 9.81 15.97
N GLN A 139 -44.81 10.46 17.13
CA GLN A 139 -45.10 11.89 17.21
C GLN A 139 -44.06 12.73 16.48
N ALA A 140 -42.76 12.42 16.63
CA ALA A 140 -41.69 13.13 15.94
C ALA A 140 -41.74 12.90 14.42
N THR A 141 -42.01 11.66 13.99
CA THR A 141 -42.13 11.30 12.57
C THR A 141 -43.34 11.99 11.92
N VAL A 142 -44.48 12.05 12.62
CA VAL A 142 -45.67 12.81 12.17
C VAL A 142 -45.32 14.29 12.03
N THR A 143 -44.66 14.87 13.03
CA THR A 143 -44.29 16.30 13.03
C THR A 143 -43.33 16.60 11.87
N ALA A 144 -42.33 15.76 11.63
CA ALA A 144 -41.41 15.89 10.49
C ALA A 144 -42.11 15.68 9.13
N GLY A 145 -43.10 14.78 9.05
CA GLY A 145 -43.92 14.59 7.86
C GLY A 145 -44.75 15.84 7.53
N GLN A 146 -45.41 16.42 8.53
CA GLN A 146 -46.14 17.69 8.38
C GLN A 146 -45.21 18.84 8.00
N THR A 147 -44.02 18.88 8.59
CA THR A 147 -42.96 19.85 8.26
C THR A 147 -42.57 19.77 6.78
N HIS A 148 -42.36 18.57 6.22
CA HIS A 148 -42.10 18.43 4.79
C HIS A 148 -43.28 18.85 3.91
N ALA A 149 -44.52 18.61 4.35
CA ALA A 149 -45.71 19.04 3.63
C ALA A 149 -45.79 20.58 3.56
N GLU A 150 -45.49 21.27 4.66
CA GLU A 150 -45.40 22.75 4.70
C GLU A 150 -44.30 23.29 3.78
N GLN A 151 -43.20 22.56 3.62
CA GLN A 151 -42.13 22.88 2.66
C GLN A 151 -42.49 22.55 1.20
N GLY A 152 -43.69 22.01 0.95
CA GLY A 152 -44.11 21.54 -0.38
C GLY A 152 -43.44 20.25 -0.85
N ASN A 153 -42.65 19.59 0.00
CA ASN A 153 -42.01 18.30 -0.30
C ASN A 153 -42.96 17.14 0.00
N PHE A 154 -44.03 17.06 -0.79
CA PHE A 154 -45.07 16.02 -0.64
C PHE A 154 -44.52 14.58 -0.68
N PRO A 155 -43.54 14.22 -1.54
CA PRO A 155 -42.99 12.86 -1.52
C PRO A 155 -42.33 12.49 -0.19
N ALA A 156 -41.53 13.38 0.41
CA ALA A 156 -40.91 13.12 1.71
C ALA A 156 -41.95 13.11 2.84
N ALA A 157 -42.95 13.99 2.78
CA ALA A 157 -44.06 14.01 3.72
C ALA A 157 -44.85 12.69 3.71
N LEU A 158 -45.18 12.18 2.51
CA LEU A 158 -45.96 10.96 2.34
C LEU A 158 -45.24 9.75 2.93
N VAL A 159 -43.95 9.57 2.60
CA VAL A 159 -43.13 8.47 3.12
C VAL A 159 -43.07 8.51 4.65
N LYS A 160 -42.91 9.70 5.24
CA LYS A 160 -42.88 9.84 6.71
C LYS A 160 -44.22 9.54 7.35
N LEU A 161 -45.31 10.07 6.83
CA LEU A 161 -46.64 9.87 7.43
C LEU A 161 -47.13 8.43 7.27
N GLN A 162 -46.86 7.77 6.13
CA GLN A 162 -47.11 6.33 5.97
C GLN A 162 -46.30 5.51 6.97
N ARG A 163 -45.00 5.80 7.11
CA ARG A 163 -44.14 5.15 8.12
C ARG A 163 -44.67 5.38 9.54
N ALA A 164 -45.18 6.57 9.86
CA ALA A 164 -45.75 6.86 11.16
C ALA A 164 -47.02 6.01 11.42
N VAL A 165 -47.89 5.84 10.42
CA VAL A 165 -49.05 4.93 10.49
C VAL A 165 -48.59 3.49 10.71
N ASP A 166 -47.61 3.01 9.93
CA ASP A 166 -47.09 1.65 10.06
C ASP A 166 -46.47 1.38 11.44
N MET A 167 -45.72 2.35 11.99
CA MET A 167 -45.14 2.27 13.32
C MET A 167 -46.21 2.32 14.44
N ALA A 168 -47.32 3.00 14.19
CA ALA A 168 -48.41 3.12 15.15
C ALA A 168 -49.34 1.90 15.17
N ARG A 169 -49.24 1.01 14.16
CA ARG A 169 -49.98 -0.25 14.15
C ARG A 169 -49.39 -1.25 15.16
N PRO A 170 -50.21 -2.19 15.67
CA PRO A 170 -49.74 -3.27 16.53
C PRO A 170 -48.64 -4.12 15.87
N PRO A 171 -47.71 -4.73 16.63
CA PRO A 171 -47.72 -4.87 18.10
C PRO A 171 -47.01 -3.74 18.87
N ALA A 172 -46.28 -2.86 18.19
CA ALA A 172 -45.39 -1.90 18.84
C ALA A 172 -46.00 -0.50 19.07
N GLY A 173 -46.98 -0.11 18.25
CA GLY A 173 -47.67 1.18 18.38
C GLY A 173 -48.90 1.14 19.28
N ASP A 174 -49.48 2.31 19.51
CA ASP A 174 -50.69 2.49 20.31
C ASP A 174 -51.82 3.17 19.50
N PRO A 175 -53.10 2.92 19.83
CA PRO A 175 -54.23 3.46 19.08
C PRO A 175 -54.30 5.00 19.06
N VAL A 176 -53.78 5.67 20.09
CA VAL A 176 -53.80 7.14 20.21
C VAL A 176 -52.84 7.76 19.19
N SER A 177 -51.66 7.16 19.04
CA SER A 177 -50.66 7.51 18.03
C SER A 177 -51.16 7.17 16.62
N LEU A 178 -51.87 6.05 16.43
CA LEU A 178 -52.43 5.66 15.13
C LEU A 178 -53.44 6.68 14.63
N VAL A 179 -54.40 7.08 15.46
CA VAL A 179 -55.38 8.13 15.12
C VAL A 179 -54.69 9.46 14.79
N ALA A 180 -53.61 9.82 15.50
CA ALA A 180 -52.86 11.03 15.20
C ALA A 180 -52.14 10.95 13.83
N ALA A 181 -51.53 9.81 13.51
CA ALA A 181 -50.83 9.58 12.25
C ALA A 181 -51.81 9.52 11.06
N LEU A 182 -52.92 8.79 11.18
CA LEU A 182 -53.98 8.73 10.16
C LEU A 182 -54.58 10.11 9.88
N ASN A 183 -54.82 10.90 10.93
CA ASN A 183 -55.31 12.27 10.76
C ASN A 183 -54.33 13.17 10.00
N ALA A 184 -53.03 13.03 10.25
CA ALA A 184 -52.02 13.77 9.49
C ALA A 184 -51.94 13.29 8.04
N LEU A 185 -52.00 11.98 7.81
CA LEU A 185 -51.94 11.37 6.48
C LEU A 185 -53.17 11.73 5.62
N ALA A 186 -54.38 11.69 6.20
CA ALA A 186 -55.60 12.10 5.51
C ALA A 186 -55.52 13.57 5.05
N LYS A 187 -55.02 14.47 5.91
CA LYS A 187 -54.79 15.88 5.55
C LYS A 187 -53.76 16.04 4.43
N LEU A 188 -52.70 15.24 4.45
CA LEU A 188 -51.69 15.26 3.39
C LEU A 188 -52.29 14.81 2.05
N TYR A 189 -53.08 13.73 2.02
CA TYR A 189 -53.74 13.29 0.79
C TYR A 189 -54.71 14.35 0.25
N VAL A 190 -55.44 15.07 1.12
CA VAL A 190 -56.25 16.23 0.71
C VAL A 190 -55.38 17.30 0.04
N GLN A 191 -54.25 17.69 0.66
CA GLN A 191 -53.32 18.68 0.08
C GLN A 191 -52.73 18.24 -1.27
N MET A 192 -52.47 16.94 -1.43
CA MET A 192 -52.00 16.33 -2.68
C MET A 192 -53.13 16.14 -3.72
N LYS A 193 -54.39 16.43 -3.35
CA LYS A 193 -55.60 16.20 -4.15
C LYS A 193 -55.88 14.73 -4.48
N GLU A 194 -55.35 13.83 -3.65
CA GLU A 194 -55.61 12.38 -3.73
C GLU A 194 -56.85 12.02 -2.91
N TYR A 195 -58.03 12.46 -3.37
CA TYR A 195 -59.27 12.39 -2.58
C TYR A 195 -59.75 10.97 -2.27
N GLU A 196 -59.44 9.99 -3.11
CA GLU A 196 -59.76 8.57 -2.89
C GLU A 196 -58.96 8.03 -1.70
N ASN A 197 -57.63 8.18 -1.74
CA ASN A 197 -56.73 7.83 -0.64
C ASN A 197 -57.08 8.58 0.65
N ALA A 198 -57.44 9.87 0.55
CA ALA A 198 -57.90 10.65 1.68
C ALA A 198 -59.19 10.10 2.29
N SER A 199 -60.16 9.67 1.46
CA SER A 199 -61.42 9.10 1.93
C SER A 199 -61.20 7.76 2.63
N GLU A 200 -60.39 6.86 2.06
CA GLU A 200 -60.06 5.57 2.69
C GLU A 200 -59.35 5.78 4.04
N THR A 201 -58.37 6.67 4.08
CA THR A 201 -57.65 7.00 5.32
C THR A 201 -58.56 7.66 6.36
N LEU A 202 -59.51 8.48 5.93
CA LEU A 202 -60.50 9.10 6.80
C LEU A 202 -61.48 8.08 7.38
N ASP A 203 -61.92 7.10 6.60
CA ASP A 203 -62.82 6.06 7.08
C ASP A 203 -62.12 5.18 8.14
N GLU A 204 -60.83 4.85 7.93
CA GLU A 204 -60.00 4.20 8.96
C GLU A 204 -59.86 5.10 10.21
N LEU A 205 -59.55 6.40 10.03
CA LEU A 205 -59.44 7.36 11.12
C LEU A 205 -60.71 7.43 11.97
N LEU A 206 -61.89 7.53 11.34
CA LEU A 206 -63.18 7.61 12.03
C LEU A 206 -63.46 6.32 12.82
N ASN A 207 -63.21 5.16 12.21
CA ASN A 207 -63.41 3.85 12.86
C ASN A 207 -62.47 3.66 14.06
N GLU A 208 -61.18 3.98 13.94
CA GLU A 208 -60.23 3.86 15.06
C GLU A 208 -60.54 4.88 16.18
N THR A 209 -61.00 6.07 15.81
CA THR A 209 -61.40 7.10 16.78
C THR A 209 -62.67 6.71 17.55
N GLU A 210 -63.63 6.04 16.89
CA GLU A 210 -64.82 5.51 17.56
C GLU A 210 -64.46 4.46 18.61
N LYS A 211 -63.53 3.55 18.31
CA LYS A 211 -63.03 2.54 19.25
C LYS A 211 -62.38 3.16 20.50
N LEU A 212 -61.67 4.28 20.33
CA LEU A 212 -61.06 5.04 21.43
C LEU A 212 -62.07 5.71 22.36
N LYS A 213 -63.33 5.88 21.93
CA LYS A 213 -64.38 6.60 22.69
C LYS A 213 -63.93 7.98 23.17
N SER A 214 -63.16 8.70 22.35
CA SER A 214 -62.67 10.05 22.65
C SER A 214 -63.46 11.09 21.86
N PRO A 215 -64.41 11.81 22.47
CA PRO A 215 -65.21 12.83 21.77
C PRO A 215 -64.34 13.96 21.19
N GLY A 216 -63.23 14.30 21.85
CA GLY A 216 -62.28 15.31 21.37
C GLY A 216 -61.57 14.91 20.08
N ARG A 217 -61.11 13.66 20.01
CA ARG A 217 -60.49 13.14 18.78
C ARG A 217 -61.52 12.98 17.67
N MET A 218 -62.75 12.58 18.01
CA MET A 218 -63.84 12.49 17.04
C MET A 218 -64.16 13.86 16.44
N ALA A 219 -64.20 14.93 17.25
CA ALA A 219 -64.35 16.30 16.75
C ALA A 219 -63.22 16.69 15.78
N ILE A 220 -61.96 16.37 16.11
CA ILE A 220 -60.82 16.60 15.19
C ILE A 220 -60.98 15.80 13.88
N ALA A 221 -61.36 14.53 13.96
CA ALA A 221 -61.57 13.70 12.77
C ALA A 221 -62.71 14.24 11.90
N LYS A 222 -63.79 14.77 12.52
CA LYS A 222 -64.89 15.44 11.82
C LYS A 222 -64.46 16.75 11.16
N ASN A 223 -63.53 17.49 11.74
CA ASN A 223 -62.93 18.64 11.07
C ASN A 223 -62.08 18.22 9.85
N THR A 224 -61.35 17.10 9.93
CA THR A 224 -60.66 16.53 8.77
C THR A 224 -61.64 16.05 7.69
N GLU A 225 -62.77 15.46 8.08
CA GLU A 225 -63.87 15.13 7.16
C GLU A 225 -64.43 16.38 6.47
N TYR A 226 -64.62 17.48 7.23
CA TYR A 226 -65.04 18.76 6.69
C TYR A 226 -64.05 19.26 5.61
N GLY A 227 -62.74 19.26 5.89
CA GLY A 227 -61.72 19.68 4.93
C GLY A 227 -61.75 18.86 3.64
N LEU A 228 -61.76 17.52 3.75
CA LEU A 228 -61.88 16.64 2.58
C LEU A 228 -63.18 16.91 1.80
N ALA A 229 -64.30 17.09 2.49
CA ALA A 229 -65.59 17.30 1.86
C ALA A 229 -65.67 18.63 1.10
N ILE A 230 -65.04 19.70 1.60
CA ILE A 230 -64.96 20.98 0.87
C ILE A 230 -64.12 20.81 -0.40
N ASP A 231 -62.91 20.26 -0.30
CA ASP A 231 -61.97 20.16 -1.42
C ASP A 231 -62.42 19.17 -2.50
N SER A 232 -63.22 18.17 -2.13
CA SER A 232 -63.85 17.21 -3.05
C SER A 232 -65.23 17.65 -3.57
N GLY A 233 -65.70 18.87 -3.26
CA GLY A 233 -66.94 19.41 -3.79
C GLY A 233 -68.23 18.82 -3.20
N GLN A 234 -68.20 18.40 -1.93
CA GLN A 234 -69.30 17.78 -1.19
C GLN A 234 -69.84 18.67 -0.05
N PRO A 235 -70.45 19.84 -0.35
CA PRO A 235 -70.83 20.83 0.67
C PRO A 235 -71.81 20.30 1.73
N LYS A 236 -72.75 19.43 1.35
CA LYS A 236 -73.67 18.79 2.31
C LYS A 236 -72.97 17.84 3.29
N ARG A 237 -71.88 17.18 2.87
CA ARG A 237 -71.07 16.34 3.75
C ARG A 237 -70.26 17.23 4.71
N ALA A 238 -69.67 18.31 4.18
CA ALA A 238 -68.94 19.30 4.97
C ALA A 238 -69.81 19.91 6.08
N LEU A 239 -71.02 20.35 5.75
CA LEU A 239 -71.96 20.92 6.73
C LEU A 239 -72.35 19.92 7.82
N ARG A 240 -72.65 18.66 7.47
CA ARG A 240 -72.96 17.60 8.45
C ARG A 240 -71.77 17.32 9.38
N ALA A 241 -70.56 17.29 8.85
CA ALA A 241 -69.35 17.06 9.64
C ALA A 241 -69.13 18.20 10.66
N LEU A 242 -69.27 19.46 10.24
CA LEU A 242 -69.19 20.61 11.15
C LEU A 242 -70.27 20.59 12.24
N MET A 243 -71.52 20.27 11.89
CA MET A 243 -72.61 20.17 12.87
C MET A 243 -72.35 19.06 13.91
N GLN A 244 -71.83 17.91 13.48
CA GLN A 244 -71.44 16.82 14.38
C GLN A 244 -70.26 17.23 15.28
N SER A 245 -69.25 17.92 14.73
CA SER A 245 -68.13 18.45 15.52
C SER A 245 -68.61 19.43 16.59
N LEU A 246 -69.47 20.38 16.21
CA LEU A 246 -70.00 21.40 17.13
C LEU A 246 -70.80 20.79 18.30
N ASP A 247 -71.60 19.76 18.04
CA ASP A 247 -72.35 19.05 19.09
C ASP A 247 -71.40 18.37 20.10
N LEU A 248 -70.36 17.69 19.61
CA LEU A 248 -69.34 17.07 20.47
C LEU A 248 -68.58 18.13 21.28
N GLU A 249 -68.15 19.21 20.64
CA GLU A 249 -67.40 20.31 21.26
C GLU A 249 -68.20 20.99 22.37
N ARG A 250 -69.49 21.25 22.15
CA ARG A 250 -70.39 21.82 23.15
C ARG A 250 -70.58 20.89 24.34
N LYS A 251 -70.76 19.57 24.12
CA LYS A 251 -70.90 18.57 25.18
C LYS A 251 -69.64 18.46 26.05
N MET A 252 -68.46 18.63 25.46
CA MET A 252 -67.20 18.65 26.22
C MET A 252 -66.95 19.99 26.93
N GLY A 253 -67.58 21.09 26.47
CA GLY A 253 -67.22 22.44 26.88
C GLY A 253 -65.86 22.88 26.30
N ALA A 254 -65.53 22.45 25.08
CA ALA A 254 -64.34 22.84 24.36
C ALA A 254 -64.53 24.20 23.67
N GLU A 255 -64.67 25.27 24.47
CA GLU A 255 -65.14 26.59 24.02
C GLU A 255 -64.32 27.16 22.85
N ARG A 256 -63.00 26.95 22.83
CA ARG A 256 -62.14 27.42 21.73
C ARG A 256 -62.44 26.69 20.41
N MET A 257 -62.64 25.37 20.46
CA MET A 257 -63.02 24.59 19.27
C MET A 257 -64.40 25.01 18.77
N VAL A 258 -65.36 25.24 19.69
CA VAL A 258 -66.69 25.77 19.37
C VAL A 258 -66.58 27.06 18.55
N GLY A 259 -65.73 28.00 18.98
CA GLY A 259 -65.52 29.27 18.27
C GLY A 259 -65.07 29.07 16.81
N ILE A 260 -64.07 28.21 16.59
CA ILE A 260 -63.53 27.89 15.26
C ILE A 260 -64.60 27.22 14.39
N THR A 261 -65.29 26.20 14.91
CA THR A 261 -66.34 25.48 14.17
C THR A 261 -67.50 26.40 13.79
N LEU A 262 -67.88 27.35 14.65
CA LEU A 262 -68.91 28.33 14.38
C LEU A 262 -68.50 29.31 13.26
N VAL A 263 -67.23 29.73 13.18
CA VAL A 263 -66.74 30.53 12.04
C VAL A 263 -66.88 29.76 10.74
N ASN A 264 -66.47 28.49 10.71
CA ASN A 264 -66.55 27.66 9.51
C ASN A 264 -68.01 27.41 9.07
N LEU A 265 -68.93 27.24 10.03
CA LEU A 265 -70.37 27.17 9.74
C LEU A 265 -70.88 28.49 9.18
N SER A 266 -70.45 29.62 9.73
CA SER A 266 -70.80 30.96 9.22
C SER A 266 -70.35 31.14 7.76
N ASP A 267 -69.10 30.79 7.45
CA ASP A 267 -68.58 30.81 6.07
C ASP A 267 -69.36 29.88 5.12
N ASN A 268 -69.72 28.68 5.58
CA ASN A 268 -70.53 27.77 4.77
C ASN A 268 -71.90 28.37 4.42
N TYR A 269 -72.57 29.00 5.39
CA TYR A 269 -73.84 29.69 5.15
C TYR A 269 -73.70 30.98 4.33
N LEU A 270 -72.56 31.66 4.38
CA LEU A 270 -72.26 32.78 3.46
C LEU A 270 -72.23 32.31 2.01
N LYS A 271 -71.58 31.17 1.74
CA LYS A 271 -71.51 30.55 0.41
C LYS A 271 -72.88 30.11 -0.10
N ASP A 272 -73.74 29.64 0.80
CA ASP A 272 -75.14 29.31 0.50
C ASP A 272 -76.07 30.55 0.43
N HIS A 273 -75.54 31.75 0.63
CA HIS A 273 -76.28 33.02 0.70
C HIS A 273 -77.36 33.08 1.81
N ASP A 274 -77.29 32.21 2.82
CA ASP A 274 -78.13 32.26 4.03
C ASP A 274 -77.50 33.22 5.04
N TYR A 275 -77.54 34.52 4.70
CA TYR A 275 -76.93 35.56 5.51
C TYR A 275 -77.46 35.62 6.96
N PRO A 276 -78.76 35.40 7.25
CA PRO A 276 -79.25 35.37 8.63
C PRO A 276 -78.57 34.29 9.49
N ARG A 277 -78.42 33.06 8.98
CA ARG A 277 -77.69 32.01 9.72
C ARG A 277 -76.20 32.30 9.81
N ALA A 278 -75.60 32.83 8.75
CA ALA A 278 -74.20 33.25 8.79
C ALA A 278 -73.94 34.27 9.90
N VAL A 279 -74.82 35.27 10.07
CA VAL A 279 -74.76 36.23 11.18
C VAL A 279 -74.91 35.56 12.54
N GLN A 280 -75.89 34.67 12.69
CA GLN A 280 -76.11 33.96 13.95
C GLN A 280 -74.83 33.23 14.38
N TYR A 281 -74.24 32.43 13.49
CA TYR A 281 -73.03 31.67 13.80
C TYR A 281 -71.80 32.55 14.01
N ALA A 282 -71.63 33.63 13.23
CA ALA A 282 -70.54 34.59 13.45
C ALA A 282 -70.64 35.28 14.82
N GLN A 283 -71.84 35.67 15.25
CA GLN A 283 -72.05 36.27 16.57
C GLN A 283 -71.87 35.27 17.71
N GLU A 284 -72.32 34.02 17.53
CA GLU A 284 -72.03 32.94 18.48
C GLU A 284 -70.53 32.69 18.59
N SER A 285 -69.81 32.70 17.47
CA SER A 285 -68.35 32.57 17.46
C SER A 285 -67.68 33.71 18.22
N LEU A 286 -68.08 34.97 17.97
CA LEU A 286 -67.52 36.13 18.69
C LEU A 286 -67.65 35.99 20.21
N ARG A 287 -68.81 35.55 20.72
CA ARG A 287 -69.00 35.30 22.15
C ARG A 287 -68.08 34.21 22.71
N SER A 288 -67.80 33.17 21.92
CA SER A 288 -66.84 32.11 22.31
C SER A 288 -65.40 32.65 22.30
N THR A 289 -65.03 33.45 21.31
CA THR A 289 -63.70 34.06 21.22
C THR A 289 -63.43 35.06 22.34
N GLU A 290 -64.44 35.81 22.80
CA GLU A 290 -64.34 36.69 23.97
C GLU A 290 -64.04 35.92 25.26
N ARG A 291 -64.59 34.71 25.42
CA ARG A 291 -64.33 33.85 26.59
C ARG A 291 -62.96 33.20 26.55
N THR A 292 -62.41 33.00 25.36
CA THR A 292 -61.17 32.23 25.14
C THR A 292 -59.97 33.09 24.75
N ASN A 293 -60.17 34.42 24.64
CA ASN A 293 -59.20 35.40 24.14
C ASN A 293 -58.56 34.97 22.81
N ASP A 294 -59.38 34.46 21.88
CA ASP A 294 -58.95 34.02 20.55
C ASP A 294 -59.21 35.11 19.51
N ASP A 295 -58.30 36.09 19.48
CA ASP A 295 -58.41 37.25 18.58
C ASP A 295 -58.33 36.90 17.09
N SER A 296 -57.65 35.79 16.75
CA SER A 296 -57.53 35.32 15.36
C SER A 296 -58.88 34.84 14.86
N THR A 297 -59.53 33.93 15.60
CA THR A 297 -60.88 33.47 15.25
C THR A 297 -61.89 34.62 15.29
N ALA A 298 -61.72 35.58 16.21
CA ALA A 298 -62.57 36.76 16.28
C ALA A 298 -62.46 37.64 15.01
N ALA A 299 -61.26 37.77 14.42
CA ALA A 299 -61.07 38.52 13.18
C ALA A 299 -61.84 37.89 12.01
N THR A 300 -61.75 36.57 11.84
CA THR A 300 -62.48 35.85 10.80
C THR A 300 -64.00 35.91 11.04
N ALA A 301 -64.45 35.78 12.28
CA ALA A 301 -65.87 35.94 12.62
C ALA A 301 -66.41 37.34 12.26
N ARG A 302 -65.61 38.40 12.47
CA ARG A 302 -65.96 39.79 12.07
C ARG A 302 -66.01 39.96 10.56
N ILE A 303 -65.08 39.35 9.82
CA ILE A 303 -65.11 39.32 8.35
C ILE A 303 -66.40 38.66 7.85
N ASN A 304 -66.72 37.47 8.37
CA ASN A 304 -67.94 36.76 7.99
C ASN A 304 -69.21 37.55 8.33
N LEU A 305 -69.24 38.17 9.51
CA LEU A 305 -70.33 39.04 9.93
C LEU A 305 -70.46 40.26 9.01
N GLY A 306 -69.33 40.85 8.61
CA GLY A 306 -69.26 41.97 7.68
C GLY A 306 -69.84 41.62 6.31
N GLN A 307 -69.41 40.48 5.77
CA GLN A 307 -69.92 39.96 4.50
C GLN A 307 -71.41 39.66 4.55
N ALA A 308 -71.90 39.03 5.62
CA ALA A 308 -73.31 38.74 5.79
C ALA A 308 -74.15 40.02 5.86
N TYR A 309 -73.69 41.05 6.57
CA TYR A 309 -74.38 42.34 6.61
C TYR A 309 -74.41 43.04 5.26
N ILE A 310 -73.30 43.03 4.50
CA ILE A 310 -73.28 43.58 3.15
C ILE A 310 -74.25 42.81 2.24
N GLY A 311 -74.27 41.47 2.32
CA GLY A 311 -75.20 40.62 1.58
C GLY A 311 -76.68 40.87 1.90
N MET A 312 -76.99 41.36 3.11
CA MET A 312 -78.34 41.80 3.51
C MET A 312 -78.64 43.27 3.19
N GLY A 313 -77.76 43.97 2.46
CA GLY A 313 -77.92 45.39 2.11
C GLY A 313 -77.52 46.37 3.22
N ARG A 314 -77.03 45.89 4.38
CA ARG A 314 -76.54 46.72 5.50
C ARG A 314 -75.07 47.08 5.31
N VAL A 315 -74.78 47.75 4.18
CA VAL A 315 -73.40 47.97 3.70
C VAL A 315 -72.52 48.68 4.74
N ALA A 316 -73.00 49.77 5.35
CA ALA A 316 -72.20 50.53 6.32
C ALA A 316 -71.82 49.71 7.57
N GLU A 317 -72.75 48.91 8.09
CA GLU A 317 -72.49 48.03 9.23
C GLU A 317 -71.56 46.89 8.87
N GLY A 318 -71.75 46.31 7.68
CA GLY A 318 -70.90 45.24 7.21
C GLY A 318 -69.48 45.69 6.95
N LYS A 319 -69.27 46.87 6.33
CA LYS A 319 -67.95 47.48 6.19
C LYS A 319 -67.25 47.68 7.53
N LYS A 320 -67.97 48.18 8.54
CA LYS A 320 -67.41 48.37 9.89
C LYS A 320 -66.89 47.06 10.48
N GLN A 321 -67.66 45.97 10.39
CA GLN A 321 -67.23 44.67 10.90
C GLN A 321 -66.06 44.09 10.10
N TYR A 322 -66.13 44.18 8.77
CA TYR A 322 -65.09 43.68 7.89
C TYR A 322 -63.73 44.35 8.16
N GLU A 323 -63.71 45.70 8.24
CA GLU A 323 -62.49 46.47 8.54
C GLU A 323 -61.94 46.20 9.95
N LEU A 324 -62.80 45.89 10.93
CA LEU A 324 -62.33 45.46 12.26
C LEU A 324 -61.60 44.11 12.20
N GLY A 325 -62.02 43.21 11.31
CA GLY A 325 -61.32 41.95 11.06
C GLY A 325 -60.00 42.18 10.31
N LEU A 326 -60.00 42.96 9.22
CA LEU A 326 -58.79 43.28 8.46
C LEU A 326 -57.71 43.95 9.31
N LYS A 327 -58.10 44.87 10.20
CA LYS A 327 -57.19 45.54 11.13
C LYS A 327 -56.42 44.55 12.01
N ARG A 328 -57.00 43.40 12.33
CA ARG A 328 -56.30 42.37 13.12
C ARG A 328 -55.19 41.72 12.30
N TYR A 329 -55.47 41.30 11.06
CA TYR A 329 -54.44 40.74 10.18
C TYR A 329 -53.30 41.74 9.90
N GLU A 330 -53.61 43.05 9.82
CA GLU A 330 -52.61 44.11 9.74
C GLU A 330 -51.73 44.18 11.00
N GLN A 331 -52.33 44.13 12.19
CA GLN A 331 -51.61 44.15 13.48
C GLN A 331 -50.73 42.92 13.68
N GLU A 332 -51.16 41.76 13.20
CA GLU A 332 -50.40 40.50 13.23
C GLU A 332 -49.33 40.44 12.12
N ASN A 333 -49.32 41.41 11.19
CA ASN A 333 -48.51 41.38 9.98
C ASN A 333 -48.73 40.08 9.16
N ASN A 334 -49.95 39.53 9.22
CA ASN A 334 -50.37 38.34 8.48
C ASN A 334 -50.79 38.72 7.05
N LYS A 335 -49.79 39.03 6.23
CA LYS A 335 -49.97 39.51 4.85
C LYS A 335 -50.72 38.53 3.93
N PRO A 336 -50.49 37.20 3.97
CA PRO A 336 -51.23 36.26 3.14
C PRO A 336 -52.75 36.29 3.40
N ASP A 337 -53.16 36.21 4.68
CA ASP A 337 -54.60 36.21 5.01
C ASP A 337 -55.23 37.58 4.78
N LEU A 338 -54.48 38.67 5.03
CA LEU A 338 -54.91 40.02 4.70
C LEU A 338 -55.16 40.19 3.20
N GLN A 339 -54.29 39.64 2.35
CA GLN A 339 -54.47 39.69 0.90
C GLN A 339 -55.77 38.97 0.48
N MET A 340 -55.97 37.73 0.94
CA MET A 340 -57.17 36.94 0.60
C MET A 340 -58.45 37.65 1.07
N ALA A 341 -58.47 38.14 2.30
CA ALA A 341 -59.61 38.87 2.85
C ALA A 341 -59.89 40.18 2.08
N LEU A 342 -58.88 40.87 1.56
CA LEU A 342 -59.09 42.08 0.75
C LEU A 342 -59.68 41.78 -0.64
N ILE A 343 -59.35 40.63 -1.24
CA ILE A 343 -59.99 40.16 -2.48
C ILE A 343 -61.49 39.95 -2.22
N GLU A 344 -61.83 39.13 -1.22
CA GLU A 344 -63.20 38.84 -0.85
C GLU A 344 -63.97 40.12 -0.49
N TYR A 345 -63.33 41.05 0.21
CA TYR A 345 -63.93 42.34 0.56
C TYR A 345 -64.28 43.17 -0.68
N GLY A 346 -63.35 43.25 -1.64
CA GLY A 346 -63.57 43.94 -2.91
C GLY A 346 -64.76 43.35 -3.67
N GLU A 347 -64.83 42.02 -3.81
CA GLU A 347 -65.90 41.32 -4.50
C GLU A 347 -67.27 41.51 -3.83
N VAL A 348 -67.29 41.51 -2.49
CA VAL A 348 -68.51 41.73 -1.71
C VAL A 348 -69.01 43.17 -1.84
N LEU A 349 -68.11 44.15 -1.84
CA LEU A 349 -68.45 45.57 -2.03
C LEU A 349 -68.92 45.86 -3.46
N GLU A 350 -68.29 45.26 -4.46
CA GLU A 350 -68.67 45.38 -5.87
C GLU A 350 -70.10 44.86 -6.09
N ARG A 351 -70.42 43.66 -5.56
CA ARG A 351 -71.79 43.12 -5.61
C ARG A 351 -72.81 44.00 -4.90
N ALA A 352 -72.40 44.72 -3.87
CA ALA A 352 -73.26 45.66 -3.14
C ALA A 352 -73.35 47.05 -3.80
N GLY A 353 -72.63 47.30 -4.89
CA GLY A 353 -72.61 48.57 -5.61
C GLY A 353 -71.68 49.64 -5.02
N ASP A 354 -70.89 49.34 -3.99
CA ASP A 354 -69.88 50.25 -3.43
C ASP A 354 -68.55 50.15 -4.19
N LEU A 355 -68.56 50.66 -5.44
CA LEU A 355 -67.40 50.59 -6.34
C LEU A 355 -66.18 51.33 -5.79
N ALA A 356 -66.39 52.44 -5.08
CA ALA A 356 -65.29 53.20 -4.48
C ALA A 356 -64.60 52.40 -3.36
N GLY A 357 -65.40 51.73 -2.51
CA GLY A 357 -64.88 50.81 -1.51
C GLY A 357 -64.16 49.62 -2.13
N ALA A 358 -64.73 49.00 -3.17
CA ALA A 358 -64.13 47.86 -3.87
C ALA A 358 -62.76 48.22 -4.47
N ILE A 359 -62.66 49.36 -5.17
CA ILE A 359 -61.39 49.86 -5.73
C ILE A 359 -60.36 50.08 -4.61
N SER A 360 -60.76 50.65 -3.47
CA SER A 360 -59.87 50.82 -2.32
C SER A 360 -59.36 49.49 -1.77
N ALA A 361 -60.22 48.47 -1.67
CA ALA A 361 -59.84 47.13 -1.22
C ALA A 361 -58.84 46.49 -2.20
N TYR A 362 -59.12 46.53 -3.51
CA TYR A 362 -58.22 46.00 -4.54
C TYR A 362 -56.87 46.74 -4.61
N HIS A 363 -56.82 48.05 -4.33
CA HIS A 363 -55.55 48.76 -4.23
C HIS A 363 -54.71 48.32 -3.03
N ARG A 364 -55.34 48.12 -1.86
CA ARG A 364 -54.67 47.57 -0.67
C ARG A 364 -54.16 46.15 -0.94
N GLU A 365 -55.00 45.31 -1.55
CA GLU A 365 -54.65 43.94 -1.97
C GLU A 365 -53.41 43.97 -2.87
N ARG A 366 -53.43 44.80 -3.92
CA ARG A 366 -52.35 44.83 -4.91
C ARG A 366 -51.03 45.31 -4.33
N ALA A 367 -51.06 46.22 -3.35
CA ALA A 367 -49.87 46.63 -2.61
C ALA A 367 -49.26 45.44 -1.84
N ILE A 368 -50.09 44.65 -1.17
CA ILE A 368 -49.64 43.45 -0.43
C ILE A 368 -49.17 42.36 -1.41
N SER A 369 -49.89 42.14 -2.50
CA SER A 369 -49.54 41.18 -3.55
C SER A 369 -48.16 41.46 -4.13
N ASN A 370 -47.87 42.73 -4.45
CA ASN A 370 -46.54 43.15 -4.92
C ASN A 370 -45.46 42.89 -3.86
N GLU A 371 -45.72 43.20 -2.59
CA GLU A 371 -44.74 42.95 -1.52
C GLU A 371 -44.48 41.44 -1.32
N LEU A 372 -45.53 40.62 -1.30
CA LEU A 372 -45.42 39.16 -1.19
C LEU A 372 -44.65 38.58 -2.38
N PHE A 373 -44.91 39.08 -3.59
CA PHE A 373 -44.19 38.67 -4.78
C PHE A 373 -42.71 39.05 -4.70
N GLU A 374 -42.37 40.27 -4.28
CA GLU A 374 -40.97 40.69 -4.10
C GLU A 374 -40.25 39.85 -3.05
N ARG A 375 -40.89 39.57 -1.91
CA ARG A 375 -40.33 38.68 -0.87
C ARG A 375 -40.11 37.27 -1.37
N ARG A 376 -41.10 36.65 -2.03
CA ARG A 376 -40.96 35.31 -2.62
C ARG A 376 -39.83 35.27 -3.64
N ARG A 377 -39.71 36.30 -4.49
CA ARG A 377 -38.63 36.41 -5.46
C ARG A 377 -37.26 36.51 -4.77
N GLN A 378 -37.13 37.32 -3.71
CA GLN A 378 -35.90 37.42 -2.93
C GLN A 378 -35.54 36.08 -2.27
N GLN A 379 -36.50 35.39 -1.65
CA GLN A 379 -36.29 34.06 -1.05
C GLN A 379 -35.86 33.03 -2.11
N ALA A 380 -36.53 32.97 -3.26
CA ALA A 380 -36.16 32.05 -4.34
C ALA A 380 -34.74 32.31 -4.87
N VAL A 381 -34.30 33.57 -4.91
CA VAL A 381 -32.91 33.92 -5.28
C VAL A 381 -31.91 33.44 -4.22
N LEU A 382 -32.23 33.63 -2.93
CA LEU A 382 -31.39 33.15 -1.82
C LEU A 382 -31.29 31.62 -1.80
N GLU A 383 -32.42 30.91 -1.90
CA GLU A 383 -32.44 29.44 -1.98
C GLU A 383 -31.63 28.92 -3.18
N LEU A 384 -31.74 29.57 -4.33
CA LEU A 384 -30.95 29.22 -5.52
C LEU A 384 -29.45 29.45 -5.28
N GLN A 385 -29.06 30.54 -4.61
CA GLN A 385 -27.68 30.80 -4.22
C GLN A 385 -27.15 29.74 -3.25
N GLU A 386 -27.92 29.39 -2.22
CA GLU A 386 -27.56 28.35 -1.25
C GLU A 386 -27.40 27.00 -1.92
N LYS A 387 -28.33 26.61 -2.80
CA LYS A 387 -28.25 25.38 -3.58
C LYS A 387 -27.00 25.36 -4.47
N TYR A 388 -26.72 26.47 -5.15
CA TYR A 388 -25.53 26.60 -5.99
C TYR A 388 -24.23 26.46 -5.19
N GLU A 389 -24.12 27.14 -4.04
CA GLU A 389 -22.96 27.03 -3.14
C GLU A 389 -22.82 25.62 -2.54
N ALA A 390 -23.94 24.98 -2.19
CA ALA A 390 -23.94 23.59 -1.72
C ALA A 390 -23.44 22.62 -2.81
N GLU A 391 -23.96 22.71 -4.04
CA GLU A 391 -23.50 21.91 -5.18
C GLU A 391 -22.02 22.15 -5.51
N LYS A 392 -21.56 23.40 -5.39
CA LYS A 392 -20.16 23.77 -5.59
C LYS A 392 -19.25 23.14 -4.53
N LYS A 393 -19.62 23.21 -3.25
CA LYS A 393 -18.90 22.54 -2.15
C LYS A 393 -18.89 21.03 -2.34
N GLN A 394 -20.01 20.43 -2.74
CA GLN A 394 -20.11 18.99 -2.99
C GLN A 394 -19.14 18.56 -4.10
N ARG A 395 -19.11 19.27 -5.23
CA ARG A 395 -18.14 19.02 -6.31
C ARG A 395 -16.69 19.15 -5.83
N GLN A 396 -16.39 20.11 -4.95
CA GLN A 396 -15.05 20.26 -4.38
C GLN A 396 -14.66 19.09 -3.47
N ILE A 397 -15.59 18.60 -2.65
CA ILE A 397 -15.38 17.42 -1.79
C ILE A 397 -15.11 16.18 -2.66
N GLU A 398 -15.88 15.98 -3.73
CA GLU A 398 -15.69 14.87 -4.66
C GLU A 398 -14.32 14.94 -5.36
N MET A 399 -13.90 16.13 -5.80
CA MET A 399 -12.58 16.34 -6.41
C MET A 399 -11.44 16.02 -5.43
N LEU A 400 -11.53 16.51 -4.19
CA LEU A 400 -10.54 16.23 -3.14
C LEU A 400 -10.50 14.74 -2.75
N SER A 401 -11.67 14.09 -2.70
CA SER A 401 -11.76 12.65 -2.44
C SER A 401 -11.04 11.84 -3.53
N HIS A 402 -11.27 12.18 -4.80
CA HIS A 402 -10.59 11.56 -5.93
C HIS A 402 -9.07 11.81 -5.89
N GLU A 403 -8.63 13.04 -5.60
CA GLU A 403 -7.21 13.37 -5.46
C GLU A 403 -6.54 12.57 -4.33
N ASN A 404 -7.21 12.44 -3.18
CA ASN A 404 -6.72 11.63 -2.06
C ASN A 404 -6.61 10.15 -2.42
N GLN A 405 -7.56 9.59 -3.18
CA GLN A 405 -7.49 8.22 -3.66
C GLN A 405 -6.28 7.99 -4.58
N VAL A 406 -6.04 8.90 -5.52
CA VAL A 406 -4.87 8.84 -6.42
C VAL A 406 -3.57 8.91 -5.63
N LYS A 407 -3.45 9.87 -4.70
CA LYS A 407 -2.26 9.99 -3.81
C LYS A 407 -2.03 8.74 -2.97
N GLY A 408 -3.10 8.14 -2.44
CA GLY A 408 -3.03 6.87 -1.71
C GLY A 408 -2.41 5.76 -2.57
N ALA A 409 -2.90 5.59 -3.80
CA ALA A 409 -2.38 4.61 -4.74
C ALA A 409 -0.90 4.88 -5.13
N GLU A 410 -0.50 6.14 -5.29
CA GLU A 410 0.90 6.50 -5.56
C GLU A 410 1.84 6.13 -4.39
N ILE A 411 1.42 6.38 -3.15
CA ILE A 411 2.19 6.03 -1.96
C ILE A 411 2.37 4.52 -1.86
N ASP A 412 1.31 3.75 -2.10
CA ASP A 412 1.39 2.29 -2.07
C ASP A 412 2.28 1.74 -3.19
N ASN A 413 2.24 2.34 -4.40
CA ASN A 413 3.14 1.99 -5.47
C ASN A 413 4.61 2.28 -5.10
N ARG A 414 4.91 3.44 -4.48
CA ARG A 414 6.26 3.74 -3.98
C ARG A 414 6.72 2.74 -2.92
N ARG A 415 5.83 2.32 -2.00
CA ARG A 415 6.15 1.28 -0.99
C ARG A 415 6.43 -0.07 -1.64
N LEU A 416 5.67 -0.46 -2.66
CA LEU A 416 5.92 -1.68 -3.43
C LEU A 416 7.28 -1.61 -4.13
N GLN A 417 7.59 -0.50 -4.80
CA GLN A 417 8.90 -0.28 -5.41
C GLN A 417 10.04 -0.39 -4.39
N GLN A 418 9.90 0.22 -3.22
CA GLN A 418 10.90 0.10 -2.14
C GLN A 418 11.07 -1.35 -1.68
N ARG A 419 9.99 -2.12 -1.51
CA ARG A 419 10.06 -3.55 -1.17
C ARG A 419 10.79 -4.35 -2.24
N VAL A 420 10.51 -4.09 -3.52
CA VAL A 420 11.22 -4.72 -4.64
C VAL A 420 12.71 -4.40 -4.61
N TRP A 421 13.09 -3.14 -4.38
CA TRP A 421 14.50 -2.75 -4.25
C TRP A 421 15.20 -3.44 -3.08
N TRP A 422 14.55 -3.56 -1.92
CA TRP A 422 15.10 -4.30 -0.79
C TRP A 422 15.30 -5.78 -1.08
N LEU A 423 14.34 -6.41 -1.76
CA LEU A 423 14.47 -7.81 -2.19
C LEU A 423 15.62 -7.98 -3.19
N LEU A 424 15.77 -7.07 -4.16
CA LEU A 424 16.90 -7.08 -5.09
C LEU A 424 18.24 -6.92 -4.38
N ALA A 425 18.33 -6.01 -3.42
CA ALA A 425 19.54 -5.81 -2.62
C ALA A 425 19.90 -7.07 -1.81
N LEU A 426 18.90 -7.75 -1.24
CA LEU A 426 19.09 -9.01 -0.52
C LEU A 426 19.60 -10.13 -1.44
N VAL A 427 19.00 -10.29 -2.62
CA VAL A 427 19.45 -11.27 -3.64
C VAL A 427 20.89 -10.98 -4.06
N PHE A 428 21.24 -9.71 -4.28
CA PHE A 428 22.59 -9.33 -4.67
C PHE A 428 23.62 -9.60 -3.55
N ALA A 429 23.27 -9.32 -2.30
CA ALA A 429 24.11 -9.60 -1.14
C ALA A 429 24.36 -11.11 -0.97
N LEU A 430 23.32 -11.94 -1.14
CA LEU A 430 23.43 -13.40 -1.12
C LEU A 430 24.33 -13.91 -2.25
N ALA A 431 24.13 -13.41 -3.47
CA ALA A 431 24.97 -13.77 -4.61
C ALA A 431 26.45 -13.40 -4.39
N ALA A 432 26.72 -12.19 -3.86
CA ALA A 432 28.07 -11.76 -3.52
C ALA A 432 28.70 -12.63 -2.43
N ALA A 433 27.94 -13.06 -1.42
CA ALA A 433 28.42 -13.98 -0.40
C ALA A 433 28.79 -15.35 -0.98
N VAL A 434 27.97 -15.90 -1.88
CA VAL A 434 28.25 -17.16 -2.59
C VAL A 434 29.51 -17.03 -3.43
N VAL A 435 29.63 -15.97 -4.23
CA VAL A 435 30.84 -15.70 -5.04
C VAL A 435 32.08 -15.57 -4.15
N GLY A 436 31.97 -14.87 -3.01
CA GLY A 436 33.06 -14.75 -2.05
C GLY A 436 33.48 -16.09 -1.45
N LEU A 437 32.53 -16.96 -1.10
CA LEU A 437 32.82 -18.31 -0.61
C LEU A 437 33.49 -19.18 -1.68
N LEU A 438 33.00 -19.14 -2.93
CA LEU A 438 33.59 -19.86 -4.05
C LEU A 438 35.02 -19.38 -4.33
N TYR A 439 35.24 -18.07 -4.33
CA TYR A 439 36.57 -17.49 -4.52
C TYR A 439 37.55 -17.94 -3.42
N ARG A 440 37.13 -17.94 -2.15
CA ARG A 440 37.94 -18.45 -1.03
C ARG A 440 38.29 -19.93 -1.22
N LYS A 441 37.33 -20.76 -1.66
CA LYS A 441 37.54 -22.18 -1.93
C LYS A 441 38.58 -22.40 -3.05
N VAL A 442 38.44 -21.69 -4.17
CA VAL A 442 39.35 -21.78 -5.33
C VAL A 442 40.78 -21.38 -4.94
N ARG A 443 40.94 -20.30 -4.16
CA ARG A 443 42.26 -19.87 -3.66
C ARG A 443 42.94 -20.95 -2.81
N HIS A 444 42.19 -21.61 -1.94
CA HIS A 444 42.74 -22.66 -1.07
C HIS A 444 43.16 -23.91 -1.87
N THR A 445 42.37 -24.32 -2.87
CA THR A 445 42.71 -25.47 -3.73
C THR A 445 43.92 -25.19 -4.61
N ASN A 446 44.06 -23.98 -5.14
CA ASN A 446 45.22 -23.62 -5.97
C ASN A 446 46.53 -23.64 -5.17
N ALA A 447 46.53 -23.15 -3.93
CA ALA A 447 47.71 -23.20 -3.06
C ALA A 447 48.18 -24.64 -2.77
N GLN A 448 47.24 -25.58 -2.60
CA GLN A 448 47.57 -27.00 -2.39
C GLN A 448 48.15 -27.67 -3.64
N LEU A 449 47.69 -27.25 -4.83
CA LEU A 449 48.19 -27.78 -6.11
C LEU A 449 49.64 -27.33 -6.37
N GLU A 450 49.99 -26.10 -5.99
CA GLU A 450 51.32 -25.54 -6.17
C GLU A 450 52.37 -26.26 -5.32
N VAL A 451 52.05 -26.59 -4.06
CA VAL A 451 52.91 -27.38 -3.17
C VAL A 451 53.21 -28.76 -3.75
N LYS A 452 52.19 -29.47 -4.28
CA LYS A 452 52.39 -30.79 -4.89
C LYS A 452 53.19 -30.76 -6.19
N ASN A 453 53.05 -29.69 -6.99
CA ASN A 453 53.84 -29.53 -8.22
C ASN A 453 55.33 -29.30 -7.94
N LEU A 454 55.66 -28.63 -6.83
CA LEU A 454 57.04 -28.42 -6.42
C LEU A 454 57.70 -29.73 -5.94
N GLU A 455 56.98 -30.61 -5.23
CA GLU A 455 57.49 -31.93 -4.83
C GLU A 455 57.81 -32.84 -6.03
N LEU A 456 56.98 -32.83 -7.07
CA LEU A 456 57.21 -33.64 -8.29
C LEU A 456 58.38 -33.14 -9.15
N LYS A 457 58.65 -31.82 -9.15
CA LYS A 457 59.76 -31.23 -9.91
C LYS A 457 61.13 -31.59 -9.33
N ALA A 458 61.21 -31.97 -8.06
CA ALA A 458 62.46 -32.27 -7.37
C ALA A 458 62.96 -33.73 -7.52
N GLN A 459 62.25 -34.61 -8.26
CA GLN A 459 62.36 -36.07 -8.10
C GLN A 459 62.97 -36.89 -9.27
N SER A 460 63.97 -36.41 -10.04
CA SER A 460 64.80 -37.30 -10.88
C SER A 460 66.12 -36.66 -11.37
N THR A 461 67.19 -36.74 -10.57
CA THR A 461 68.56 -36.31 -10.95
C THR A 461 69.42 -37.45 -11.51
N LEU A 462 69.01 -38.70 -11.29
CA LEU A 462 69.73 -39.91 -11.71
C LEU A 462 69.01 -40.61 -12.86
N ASP A 463 69.79 -41.28 -13.71
CA ASP A 463 69.29 -42.24 -14.70
C ASP A 463 68.84 -43.54 -14.00
N PRO A 464 67.59 -44.00 -14.21
CA PRO A 464 67.05 -45.16 -13.48
C PRO A 464 67.74 -46.49 -13.79
N LEU A 465 68.46 -46.62 -14.91
CA LEU A 465 69.12 -47.88 -15.29
C LEU A 465 70.54 -47.99 -14.73
N THR A 466 71.32 -46.92 -14.87
CA THR A 466 72.77 -46.91 -14.55
C THR A 466 73.08 -46.26 -13.20
N SER A 467 72.12 -45.54 -12.61
CA SER A 467 72.30 -44.70 -11.42
C SER A 467 73.42 -43.65 -11.58
N LEU A 468 73.76 -43.30 -12.83
CA LEU A 468 74.59 -42.14 -13.16
C LEU A 468 73.74 -40.88 -13.18
N TYR A 469 74.36 -39.70 -13.22
CA TYR A 469 73.62 -38.47 -13.43
C TYR A 469 72.93 -38.48 -14.80
N ASN A 470 71.73 -37.90 -14.89
CA ASN A 470 71.05 -37.77 -16.18
C ASN A 470 71.49 -36.48 -16.90
N ARG A 471 71.23 -36.41 -18.21
CA ARG A 471 71.53 -35.24 -19.05
C ARG A 471 71.01 -33.91 -18.47
N ARG A 472 69.87 -33.90 -17.80
CA ARG A 472 69.30 -32.68 -17.18
C ARG A 472 70.15 -32.18 -16.02
N HIS A 473 70.62 -33.08 -15.16
CA HIS A 473 71.48 -32.71 -14.04
C HIS A 473 72.81 -32.10 -14.52
N PHE A 474 73.41 -32.65 -15.58
CA PHE A 474 74.61 -32.06 -16.19
C PHE A 474 74.35 -30.64 -16.72
N GLN A 475 73.24 -30.42 -17.42
CA GLN A 475 72.88 -29.08 -17.95
C GLN A 475 72.70 -28.06 -16.84
N GLU A 476 72.06 -28.44 -15.74
CA GLU A 476 71.90 -27.60 -14.55
C GLU A 476 73.25 -27.32 -13.88
N PHE A 477 74.09 -28.34 -13.73
CA PHE A 477 75.44 -28.20 -13.18
C PHE A 477 76.31 -27.26 -14.04
N MET A 478 76.35 -27.44 -15.35
CA MET A 478 77.12 -26.56 -16.25
C MET A 478 76.59 -25.13 -16.30
N ARG A 479 75.28 -24.91 -16.17
CA ARG A 479 74.71 -23.56 -16.01
C ARG A 479 75.06 -22.92 -14.67
N SER A 480 75.28 -23.72 -13.63
CA SER A 480 75.71 -23.25 -12.30
C SER A 480 77.22 -22.97 -12.23
N LEU A 481 78.01 -23.52 -13.17
CA LEU A 481 79.42 -23.18 -13.31
C LEU A 481 79.58 -21.77 -13.91
N GLY A 482 80.02 -20.82 -13.09
CA GLY A 482 80.48 -19.51 -13.56
C GLY A 482 81.80 -19.60 -14.36
N PRO A 483 82.22 -18.50 -15.04
CA PRO A 483 83.50 -18.45 -15.75
C PRO A 483 84.65 -18.72 -14.78
N GLN A 484 85.39 -19.81 -14.98
CA GLN A 484 86.54 -20.14 -14.13
C GLN A 484 87.84 -19.67 -14.78
N ASN A 485 88.57 -18.78 -14.10
CA ASN A 485 89.95 -18.42 -14.41
C ASN A 485 90.87 -19.58 -14.01
N ARG A 486 91.18 -20.47 -14.95
CA ARG A 486 92.11 -21.58 -14.73
C ARG A 486 93.46 -21.27 -15.37
N HIS A 487 94.54 -21.63 -14.67
CA HIS A 487 95.91 -21.49 -15.16
C HIS A 487 96.16 -22.50 -16.29
N ASP A 488 97.00 -22.16 -17.27
CA ASP A 488 97.24 -22.94 -18.50
C ASP A 488 97.59 -24.42 -18.29
N ASP A 489 98.11 -24.78 -17.11
CA ASP A 489 98.55 -26.14 -16.80
C ASP A 489 97.43 -27.08 -16.28
N ILE A 490 96.34 -26.55 -15.70
CA ILE A 490 95.23 -27.36 -15.15
C ILE A 490 93.90 -26.93 -15.77
N VAL A 491 93.26 -27.84 -16.50
CA VAL A 491 92.02 -27.61 -17.24
C VAL A 491 90.93 -28.56 -16.81
N GLY A 492 89.68 -28.24 -17.16
CA GLY A 492 88.62 -29.25 -17.15
C GLY A 492 88.75 -30.12 -18.39
N ALA A 493 87.99 -31.20 -18.48
CA ALA A 493 87.89 -31.96 -19.72
C ALA A 493 86.53 -32.60 -19.88
N LEU A 494 86.07 -32.64 -21.12
CA LEU A 494 84.85 -33.30 -21.55
C LEU A 494 85.22 -34.52 -22.36
N PHE A 495 84.58 -35.64 -22.05
CA PHE A 495 84.67 -36.88 -22.81
C PHE A 495 83.25 -37.30 -23.17
N LEU A 496 82.98 -37.54 -24.44
CA LEU A 496 81.75 -38.16 -24.90
C LEU A 496 82.09 -39.54 -25.44
N LEU A 497 81.38 -40.54 -24.93
CA LEU A 497 81.62 -41.93 -25.22
C LEU A 497 80.37 -42.53 -25.82
N ASP A 498 80.55 -43.42 -26.78
CA ASP A 498 79.48 -44.21 -27.34
C ASP A 498 79.93 -45.65 -27.51
N VAL A 499 79.01 -46.57 -27.20
CA VAL A 499 79.27 -48.00 -27.22
C VAL A 499 79.30 -48.50 -28.66
N ASP A 500 80.47 -48.99 -29.08
CA ASP A 500 80.68 -49.44 -30.46
C ASP A 500 79.75 -50.61 -30.79
N HIS A 501 79.02 -50.48 -31.90
CA HIS A 501 78.09 -51.50 -32.38
C HIS A 501 76.98 -51.89 -31.38
N PHE A 502 76.56 -51.00 -30.47
CA PHE A 502 75.55 -51.30 -29.45
C PHE A 502 74.23 -51.85 -30.01
N LYS A 503 73.77 -51.33 -31.15
CA LYS A 503 72.61 -51.89 -31.85
C LYS A 503 72.78 -53.38 -32.20
N HIS A 504 73.96 -53.81 -32.63
CA HIS A 504 74.22 -55.24 -32.87
C HIS A 504 74.19 -56.06 -31.59
N ILE A 505 74.61 -55.50 -30.45
CA ILE A 505 74.49 -56.16 -29.15
C ILE A 505 73.02 -56.38 -28.80
N ASN A 506 72.19 -55.35 -28.97
CA ASN A 506 70.74 -55.47 -28.74
C ASN A 506 70.06 -56.42 -29.72
N ASP A 507 70.41 -56.35 -31.00
CA ASP A 507 69.80 -57.18 -32.05
C ASP A 507 70.18 -58.66 -31.88
N ASN A 508 71.38 -58.97 -31.38
CA ASN A 508 71.87 -60.35 -31.20
C ASN A 508 71.54 -60.97 -29.82
N TYR A 509 71.54 -60.16 -28.75
CA TYR A 509 71.42 -60.65 -27.37
C TYR A 509 70.20 -60.11 -26.60
N GLY A 510 69.43 -59.21 -27.22
CA GLY A 510 68.23 -58.59 -26.66
C GLY A 510 68.50 -57.35 -25.81
N HIS A 511 67.48 -56.50 -25.63
CA HIS A 511 67.60 -55.23 -24.88
C HIS A 511 68.08 -55.39 -23.44
N ALA A 512 67.71 -56.49 -22.76
CA ALA A 512 68.17 -56.75 -21.40
C ALA A 512 69.70 -57.01 -21.32
N ALA A 513 70.29 -57.60 -22.37
CA ALA A 513 71.74 -57.75 -22.47
C ALA A 513 72.41 -56.41 -22.74
N GLY A 514 71.81 -55.56 -23.60
CA GLY A 514 72.26 -54.18 -23.79
C GLY A 514 72.22 -53.36 -22.50
N ASP A 515 71.15 -53.48 -21.72
CA ASP A 515 71.03 -52.84 -20.41
C ASP A 515 72.12 -53.29 -19.43
N ALA A 516 72.47 -54.59 -19.45
CA ALA A 516 73.57 -55.12 -18.64
C ALA A 516 74.94 -54.58 -19.12
N VAL A 517 75.14 -54.44 -20.43
CA VAL A 517 76.33 -53.79 -21.01
C VAL A 517 76.43 -52.33 -20.56
N LEU A 518 75.34 -51.57 -20.58
CA LEU A 518 75.35 -50.17 -20.14
C LEU A 518 75.64 -50.03 -18.64
N LYS A 519 75.13 -50.94 -17.80
CA LYS A 519 75.48 -51.00 -16.37
C LYS A 519 76.95 -51.33 -16.16
N MET A 520 77.49 -52.29 -16.91
CA MET A 520 78.92 -52.62 -16.86
C MET A 520 79.78 -51.42 -17.26
N ILE A 521 79.41 -50.71 -18.32
CA ILE A 521 80.15 -49.50 -18.76
C ILE A 521 80.07 -48.40 -17.72
N ALA A 522 78.90 -48.17 -17.11
CA ALA A 522 78.75 -47.22 -16.00
C ALA A 522 79.70 -47.55 -14.84
N GLU A 523 79.80 -48.82 -14.46
CA GLU A 523 80.70 -49.28 -13.39
C GLU A 523 82.17 -49.16 -13.79
N ASN A 524 82.52 -49.54 -15.03
CA ASN A 524 83.87 -49.37 -15.57
C ASN A 524 84.30 -47.90 -15.61
N LEU A 525 83.38 -46.98 -15.91
CA LEU A 525 83.64 -45.55 -15.85
C LEU A 525 83.85 -45.06 -14.40
N ARG A 526 83.10 -45.57 -13.43
CA ARG A 526 83.35 -45.29 -12.00
C ARG A 526 84.70 -45.79 -11.53
N ILE A 527 85.19 -46.91 -12.08
CA ILE A 527 86.54 -47.44 -11.79
C ILE A 527 87.62 -46.60 -12.50
N ALA A 528 87.37 -46.18 -13.75
CA ALA A 528 88.33 -45.44 -14.56
C ALA A 528 88.45 -43.95 -14.15
N LEU A 529 87.45 -43.38 -13.49
CA LEU A 529 87.37 -41.96 -13.14
C LEU A 529 87.31 -41.76 -11.63
N ARG A 530 87.57 -40.52 -11.17
CA ARG A 530 87.56 -40.17 -9.74
C ARG A 530 86.13 -39.93 -9.26
N GLU A 531 85.89 -40.06 -7.96
CA GLU A 531 84.60 -39.70 -7.35
C GLU A 531 84.19 -38.23 -7.60
N THR A 532 85.17 -37.34 -7.78
CA THR A 532 84.94 -35.93 -8.11
C THR A 532 84.54 -35.68 -9.56
N ASP A 533 84.67 -36.69 -10.42
CA ASP A 533 84.38 -36.59 -11.85
C ASP A 533 82.90 -36.87 -12.07
N MET A 534 82.24 -36.01 -12.87
CA MET A 534 80.82 -36.16 -13.13
C MET A 534 80.60 -37.12 -14.30
N ILE A 535 80.00 -38.27 -14.02
CA ILE A 535 79.63 -39.26 -15.03
C ILE A 535 78.13 -39.17 -15.30
N VAL A 536 77.77 -39.03 -16.57
CA VAL A 536 76.43 -38.72 -17.03
C VAL A 536 76.01 -39.75 -18.07
N ARG A 537 74.80 -40.31 -17.97
CA ARG A 537 74.19 -40.99 -19.11
C ARG A 537 73.59 -39.92 -20.03
N TRP A 538 74.26 -39.69 -21.16
CA TRP A 538 73.95 -38.59 -22.08
C TRP A 538 72.79 -38.93 -23.01
N GLY A 539 72.74 -40.18 -23.46
CA GLY A 539 71.75 -40.71 -24.40
C GLY A 539 71.45 -42.19 -24.12
N GLY A 540 70.85 -42.89 -25.10
CA GLY A 540 70.49 -44.30 -24.96
C GLY A 540 71.72 -45.19 -24.65
N GLU A 541 72.77 -45.04 -25.45
CA GLU A 541 74.05 -45.76 -25.35
C GLU A 541 75.26 -44.83 -25.21
N GLU A 542 75.02 -43.54 -24.93
CA GLU A 542 76.04 -42.51 -24.84
C GLU A 542 76.32 -42.12 -23.39
N PHE A 543 77.59 -41.97 -23.06
CA PHE A 543 78.05 -41.50 -21.75
C PHE A 543 78.85 -40.21 -21.91
N LEU A 544 78.66 -39.27 -21.00
CA LEU A 544 79.46 -38.06 -20.93
C LEU A 544 80.19 -38.06 -19.59
N ALA A 545 81.49 -37.76 -19.61
CA ALA A 545 82.27 -37.49 -18.42
C ALA A 545 82.78 -36.05 -18.43
N PHE A 546 82.55 -35.35 -17.33
CA PHE A 546 83.15 -34.04 -17.08
C PHE A 546 84.11 -34.12 -15.91
N LEU A 547 85.38 -33.87 -16.19
CA LEU A 547 86.45 -33.88 -15.21
C LEU A 547 86.77 -32.43 -14.86
N PRO A 548 86.55 -31.99 -13.61
CA PRO A 548 86.68 -30.59 -13.26
C PRO A 548 88.14 -30.15 -13.13
N ALA A 549 89.14 -31.01 -12.97
CA ALA A 549 90.53 -30.57 -12.85
C ALA A 549 91.53 -31.68 -13.22
N ILE A 550 92.17 -31.54 -14.39
CA ILE A 550 93.25 -32.42 -14.84
C ILE A 550 94.39 -31.62 -15.49
N PRO A 551 95.64 -32.14 -15.48
CA PRO A 551 96.74 -31.54 -16.23
C PRO A 551 96.43 -31.51 -17.73
N ARG A 552 96.70 -30.39 -18.42
CA ARG A 552 96.37 -30.21 -19.85
C ARG A 552 97.03 -31.24 -20.77
N ASN A 553 98.22 -31.73 -20.41
CA ASN A 553 98.93 -32.80 -21.12
C ASN A 553 98.44 -34.22 -20.76
N GLY A 554 97.62 -34.37 -19.72
CA GLY A 554 97.13 -35.67 -19.23
C GLY A 554 95.78 -36.09 -19.82
N VAL A 555 95.13 -35.24 -20.64
CA VAL A 555 93.78 -35.50 -21.17
C VAL A 555 93.75 -36.79 -22.02
N ASP A 556 94.78 -37.02 -22.84
CA ASP A 556 94.87 -38.22 -23.68
C ASP A 556 95.11 -39.49 -22.87
N GLU A 557 95.78 -39.39 -21.72
CA GLU A 557 96.00 -40.51 -20.80
C GLU A 557 94.68 -40.97 -20.18
N ILE A 558 93.79 -40.03 -19.85
CA ILE A 558 92.43 -40.35 -19.39
C ILE A 558 91.63 -41.05 -20.50
N ALA A 559 91.69 -40.55 -21.74
CA ALA A 559 91.03 -41.21 -22.86
C ALA A 559 91.55 -42.65 -23.06
N ARG A 560 92.87 -42.84 -22.95
CA ARG A 560 93.50 -44.17 -23.01
C ARG A 560 93.00 -45.06 -21.88
N ARG A 561 92.96 -44.55 -20.65
CA ARG A 561 92.48 -45.29 -19.47
C ARG A 561 91.04 -45.73 -19.65
N ILE A 562 90.15 -44.85 -20.12
CA ILE A 562 88.76 -45.17 -20.44
C ILE A 562 88.68 -46.32 -21.45
N LEU A 563 89.38 -46.19 -22.59
CA LEU A 563 89.39 -47.22 -23.64
C LEU A 563 89.86 -48.57 -23.10
N THR A 564 91.01 -48.59 -22.42
CA THR A 564 91.62 -49.82 -21.90
C THR A 564 90.78 -50.46 -20.80
N THR A 565 90.26 -49.68 -19.85
CA THR A 565 89.43 -50.22 -18.76
C THR A 565 88.17 -50.88 -19.32
N ILE A 566 87.49 -50.25 -20.28
CA ILE A 566 86.28 -50.80 -20.87
C ILE A 566 86.60 -52.03 -21.73
N SER A 567 87.63 -52.00 -22.58
CA SER A 567 87.98 -53.12 -23.45
C SER A 567 88.56 -54.33 -22.69
N SER A 568 89.07 -54.13 -21.47
CA SER A 568 89.67 -55.20 -20.65
C SER A 568 88.63 -56.09 -19.93
N GLN A 569 87.36 -55.71 -19.95
CA GLN A 569 86.29 -56.41 -19.25
C GLN A 569 85.34 -57.05 -20.26
N SER A 570 85.03 -58.33 -20.07
CA SER A 570 84.00 -59.06 -20.83
C SER A 570 82.79 -59.31 -19.94
N LEU A 571 81.60 -58.96 -20.42
CA LEU A 571 80.35 -59.25 -19.72
C LEU A 571 79.92 -60.69 -20.00
N ARG A 572 79.94 -61.56 -18.98
CA ARG A 572 79.28 -62.85 -19.07
C ARG A 572 77.77 -62.68 -18.90
N TYR A 573 77.02 -62.84 -19.98
CA TYR A 573 75.56 -62.75 -19.98
C TYR A 573 74.96 -64.05 -20.53
N GLN A 574 74.31 -64.83 -19.67
CA GLN A 574 73.89 -66.20 -19.94
C GLN A 574 75.10 -67.08 -20.32
N GLU A 575 75.09 -67.73 -21.49
CA GLU A 575 76.18 -68.58 -22.01
C GLU A 575 77.14 -67.84 -22.96
N HIS A 576 77.06 -66.50 -23.06
CA HIS A 576 77.90 -65.69 -23.95
C HIS A 576 78.80 -64.74 -23.18
N ASP A 577 80.06 -64.63 -23.61
CA ASP A 577 80.98 -63.58 -23.18
C ASP A 577 80.95 -62.44 -24.19
N ILE A 578 80.36 -61.31 -23.79
CA ILE A 578 80.19 -60.12 -24.62
C ILE A 578 81.36 -59.16 -24.34
N SER A 579 82.26 -59.01 -25.31
CA SER A 579 83.31 -57.99 -25.26
C SER A 579 82.82 -56.73 -25.95
N VAL A 580 83.03 -55.57 -25.33
CA VAL A 580 82.57 -54.28 -25.87
C VAL A 580 83.72 -53.29 -25.91
N ASN A 581 83.69 -52.44 -26.94
CA ASN A 581 84.59 -51.31 -27.08
C ASN A 581 83.76 -50.03 -27.08
N VAL A 582 84.42 -48.90 -26.81
CA VAL A 582 83.81 -47.58 -26.96
C VAL A 582 84.65 -46.74 -27.90
N SER A 583 83.98 -45.89 -28.65
CA SER A 583 84.62 -44.74 -29.30
C SER A 583 84.50 -43.54 -28.38
N VAL A 584 85.51 -42.69 -28.35
CA VAL A 584 85.55 -41.52 -27.45
C VAL A 584 85.91 -40.26 -28.22
N GLY A 585 85.09 -39.23 -28.09
CA GLY A 585 85.48 -37.86 -28.39
C GLY A 585 85.91 -37.17 -27.10
N PHE A 586 86.91 -36.30 -27.14
CA PHE A 586 87.26 -35.52 -25.96
C PHE A 586 87.85 -34.14 -26.27
N SER A 587 87.82 -33.25 -25.28
CA SER A 587 88.51 -31.96 -25.34
C SER A 587 88.79 -31.42 -23.94
N PRO A 588 89.87 -30.64 -23.74
CA PRO A 588 90.01 -29.82 -22.55
C PRO A 588 88.92 -28.74 -22.55
N PHE A 589 88.41 -28.39 -21.37
CA PHE A 589 87.38 -27.38 -21.18
C PHE A 589 87.84 -26.33 -20.15
N PRO A 590 87.79 -25.02 -20.46
CA PRO A 590 87.31 -24.44 -21.72
C PRO A 590 88.30 -24.58 -22.89
N LEU A 591 87.77 -24.68 -24.11
CA LEU A 591 88.53 -24.44 -25.35
C LEU A 591 88.45 -22.95 -25.70
N VAL A 592 89.56 -22.35 -26.14
CA VAL A 592 89.68 -20.89 -26.33
C VAL A 592 90.13 -20.55 -27.77
N PRO A 593 89.28 -20.73 -28.79
CA PRO A 593 89.58 -20.29 -30.16
C PRO A 593 89.63 -18.75 -30.23
N GLY A 594 90.70 -18.19 -30.79
CA GLY A 594 90.79 -16.74 -31.03
C GLY A 594 90.81 -15.86 -29.76
N GLY A 595 91.01 -16.45 -28.57
CA GLY A 595 91.10 -15.74 -27.29
C GLY A 595 89.84 -15.77 -26.42
N GLU A 596 88.72 -16.31 -26.90
CA GLU A 596 87.45 -16.36 -26.16
C GLU A 596 87.05 -17.82 -25.81
N PRO A 597 86.65 -18.12 -24.56
CA PRO A 597 86.27 -19.46 -24.16
C PRO A 597 84.92 -19.88 -24.77
N LEU A 598 84.88 -21.09 -25.34
CA LEU A 598 83.65 -21.65 -25.90
C LEU A 598 82.64 -22.02 -24.80
N PRO A 599 81.33 -21.78 -25.03
CA PRO A 599 80.28 -22.29 -24.15
C PRO A 599 80.27 -23.83 -24.19
N TRP A 600 79.84 -24.44 -23.08
CA TRP A 600 79.89 -25.89 -22.93
C TRP A 600 79.08 -26.62 -24.00
N GLU A 601 77.98 -26.06 -24.50
CA GLU A 601 77.17 -26.64 -25.58
C GLU A 601 77.99 -26.81 -26.86
N ARG A 602 78.80 -25.80 -27.23
CA ARG A 602 79.68 -25.86 -28.41
C ARG A 602 80.88 -26.78 -28.18
N ALA A 603 81.42 -26.81 -26.95
CA ALA A 603 82.49 -27.75 -26.60
C ALA A 603 82.01 -29.21 -26.71
N VAL A 604 80.80 -29.54 -26.23
CA VAL A 604 80.21 -30.87 -26.40
C VAL A 604 79.98 -31.20 -27.87
N ASN A 605 79.58 -30.25 -28.71
CA ASN A 605 79.47 -30.45 -30.16
C ASN A 605 80.82 -30.84 -30.79
N LEU A 606 81.91 -30.14 -30.45
CA LEU A 606 83.26 -30.49 -30.93
C LEU A 606 83.71 -31.88 -30.48
N VAL A 607 83.39 -32.23 -29.24
CA VAL A 607 83.64 -33.56 -28.69
C VAL A 607 82.83 -34.62 -29.43
N ASP A 608 81.57 -34.36 -29.78
CA ASP A 608 80.73 -35.26 -30.58
C ASP A 608 81.26 -35.45 -32.01
N MET A 609 81.71 -34.37 -32.65
CA MET A 609 82.40 -34.47 -33.94
C MET A 609 83.68 -35.30 -33.86
N ALA A 610 84.46 -35.15 -32.79
CA ALA A 610 85.63 -35.98 -32.55
C ALA A 610 85.25 -37.46 -32.32
N LEU A 611 84.19 -37.72 -31.57
CA LEU A 611 83.61 -39.06 -31.40
C LEU A 611 83.17 -39.66 -32.74
N TYR A 612 82.57 -38.86 -33.62
CA TYR A 612 82.20 -39.29 -34.97
C TYR A 612 83.44 -39.69 -35.78
N LEU A 613 84.55 -38.93 -35.71
CA LEU A 613 85.81 -39.31 -36.35
C LEU A 613 86.36 -40.63 -35.78
N ALA A 614 86.26 -40.85 -34.47
CA ALA A 614 86.64 -42.12 -33.85
C ALA A 614 85.84 -43.29 -34.42
N LYS A 615 84.52 -43.12 -34.59
CA LYS A 615 83.64 -44.13 -35.19
C LYS A 615 83.94 -44.36 -36.68
N ALA A 616 84.17 -43.29 -37.45
CA ALA A 616 84.44 -43.35 -38.88
C ALA A 616 85.79 -44.01 -39.18
N HIS A 617 86.80 -43.76 -38.35
CA HIS A 617 88.15 -44.29 -38.55
C HIS A 617 88.37 -45.71 -38.01
N GLY A 618 87.31 -46.46 -37.74
CA GLY A 618 87.41 -47.87 -37.38
C GLY A 618 87.22 -48.18 -35.90
N ARG A 619 86.65 -47.24 -35.11
CA ARG A 619 86.18 -47.46 -33.73
C ARG A 619 87.30 -47.87 -32.75
N ASN A 620 86.94 -48.16 -31.49
CA ASN A 620 87.86 -48.50 -30.40
C ASN A 620 89.07 -47.55 -30.29
N ARG A 621 88.78 -46.25 -30.34
CA ARG A 621 89.77 -45.18 -30.33
C ARG A 621 89.15 -43.90 -29.80
N ALA A 622 90.02 -42.97 -29.45
CA ALA A 622 89.63 -41.64 -29.07
C ALA A 622 90.23 -40.59 -30.00
N TYR A 623 89.41 -39.61 -30.36
CA TYR A 623 89.85 -38.38 -31.01
C TYR A 623 89.65 -37.21 -30.07
N GLY A 624 90.70 -36.40 -29.89
CA GLY A 624 90.70 -35.30 -28.95
C GLY A 624 90.97 -33.96 -29.62
N VAL A 625 90.11 -32.97 -29.47
CA VAL A 625 90.42 -31.59 -29.88
C VAL A 625 91.23 -30.96 -28.76
N ARG A 626 92.54 -30.79 -28.93
CA ARG A 626 93.43 -30.22 -27.90
C ARG A 626 93.47 -28.70 -27.92
N GLY A 627 93.27 -28.09 -29.09
CA GLY A 627 93.30 -26.65 -29.28
C GLY A 627 93.16 -26.25 -30.75
N PHE A 628 93.36 -24.96 -31.02
CA PHE A 628 93.25 -24.39 -32.35
C PHE A 628 94.57 -23.73 -32.75
N GLU A 629 95.03 -24.01 -33.96
CA GLU A 629 96.19 -23.35 -34.56
C GLU A 629 95.72 -22.48 -35.73
N ASN A 630 96.41 -21.38 -36.02
CA ASN A 630 96.07 -20.49 -37.14
C ASN A 630 94.59 -20.07 -37.21
N PHE A 631 93.89 -19.99 -36.06
CA PHE A 631 92.45 -19.76 -36.01
C PHE A 631 92.00 -18.47 -36.72
N HIS A 632 92.87 -17.46 -36.78
CA HIS A 632 92.62 -16.20 -37.51
C HIS A 632 92.34 -16.38 -39.03
N LEU A 633 92.62 -17.56 -39.60
CA LEU A 633 92.37 -17.90 -41.00
C LEU A 633 91.09 -18.74 -41.20
N THR A 634 90.37 -19.08 -40.14
CA THR A 634 89.13 -19.87 -40.19
C THR A 634 88.06 -19.31 -39.24
N SER A 635 86.91 -19.97 -39.14
CA SER A 635 85.85 -19.65 -38.19
C SER A 635 85.42 -20.91 -37.45
N MET A 636 84.76 -20.74 -36.30
CA MET A 636 84.21 -21.88 -35.55
C MET A 636 83.21 -22.66 -36.40
N GLU A 637 82.35 -21.95 -37.13
CA GLU A 637 81.34 -22.54 -38.02
C GLU A 637 81.98 -23.37 -39.14
N ALA A 638 83.13 -22.95 -39.69
CA ALA A 638 83.85 -23.72 -40.70
C ALA A 638 84.51 -24.98 -40.11
N ILE A 639 84.98 -24.94 -38.86
CA ILE A 639 85.52 -26.11 -38.16
C ILE A 639 84.40 -27.10 -37.83
N GLU A 640 83.24 -26.62 -37.39
CA GLU A 640 82.08 -27.45 -37.04
C GLU A 640 81.45 -28.14 -38.27
N GLN A 641 81.64 -27.61 -39.49
CA GLN A 641 81.15 -28.26 -40.70
C GLN A 641 81.97 -29.50 -41.09
N ASP A 642 83.28 -29.49 -40.86
CA ASP A 642 84.18 -30.59 -41.25
C ASP A 642 85.46 -30.56 -40.38
N LEU A 643 85.37 -31.19 -39.21
CA LEU A 643 86.47 -31.24 -38.24
C LEU A 643 87.72 -31.92 -38.81
N GLU A 644 87.56 -32.94 -39.66
CA GLU A 644 88.68 -33.68 -40.27
C GLU A 644 89.44 -32.80 -41.27
N ARG A 645 88.72 -32.04 -42.10
CA ARG A 645 89.32 -31.08 -43.03
C ARG A 645 89.99 -29.93 -42.29
N ALA A 646 89.41 -29.45 -41.20
CA ALA A 646 90.01 -28.41 -40.36
C ALA A 646 91.33 -28.90 -39.73
N TRP A 647 91.37 -30.14 -39.25
CA TRP A 647 92.59 -30.78 -38.77
C TRP A 647 93.65 -30.91 -39.88
N ARG A 648 93.28 -31.45 -41.06
CA ARG A 648 94.20 -31.58 -42.21
C ARG A 648 94.74 -30.24 -42.74
N SER A 649 93.97 -29.17 -42.54
CA SER A 649 94.36 -27.80 -42.96
C SER A 649 95.19 -27.08 -41.89
N GLY A 650 95.48 -27.71 -40.75
CA GLY A 650 96.28 -27.13 -39.67
C GLY A 650 95.54 -26.09 -38.82
N PHE A 651 94.20 -26.13 -38.80
CA PHE A 651 93.37 -25.21 -38.00
C PHE A 651 93.01 -25.75 -36.61
N VAL A 652 93.09 -27.07 -36.44
CA VAL A 652 92.74 -27.78 -35.20
C VAL A 652 93.88 -28.70 -34.82
N ASP A 653 94.35 -28.63 -33.57
CA ASP A 653 95.24 -29.65 -33.00
C ASP A 653 94.38 -30.83 -32.53
N LEU A 654 94.47 -31.94 -33.26
CA LEU A 654 93.70 -33.15 -33.03
C LEU A 654 94.62 -34.28 -32.55
N SER A 655 94.30 -34.88 -31.41
CA SER A 655 94.99 -36.05 -30.88
C SER A 655 94.24 -37.33 -31.20
N VAL A 656 95.00 -38.42 -31.39
CA VAL A 656 94.45 -39.76 -31.62
C VAL A 656 95.02 -40.70 -30.57
N VAL A 657 94.14 -41.40 -29.87
CA VAL A 657 94.48 -42.45 -28.90
C VAL A 657 93.86 -43.74 -29.37
N LEU A 658 94.67 -44.76 -29.66
CA LEU A 658 94.19 -46.07 -30.10
C LEU A 658 93.92 -46.97 -28.89
N GLY A 659 92.85 -47.77 -28.95
CA GLY A 659 92.62 -48.85 -28.00
C GLY A 659 93.49 -50.07 -28.34
N GLY A 660 94.30 -50.55 -27.38
CA GLY A 660 95.23 -51.68 -27.55
C GLY A 660 96.56 -51.51 -26.79
N ASP A 661 97.35 -52.59 -26.66
CA ASP A 661 98.58 -52.65 -25.86
C ASP A 661 99.69 -51.68 -26.39
N PRO A 662 100.43 -50.92 -25.55
CA PRO A 662 101.37 -49.86 -25.98
C PRO A 662 102.66 -50.33 -26.68
N GLY A 663 102.71 -51.56 -27.19
CA GLY A 663 103.91 -52.23 -27.68
C GLY A 663 104.09 -52.30 -29.20
N THR A 664 103.23 -51.69 -30.01
CA THR A 664 103.32 -51.77 -31.49
C THR A 664 103.27 -50.40 -32.17
N HIS A 665 104.46 -49.88 -32.50
CA HIS A 665 104.67 -48.90 -33.56
C HIS A 665 105.74 -49.48 -34.52
N PRO A 666 105.87 -49.01 -35.77
CA PRO A 666 104.88 -48.80 -36.83
C PRO A 666 105.32 -49.50 -38.14
N THR A 667 104.52 -49.49 -39.20
CA THR A 667 105.08 -49.46 -40.57
C THR A 667 105.12 -48.01 -41.05
N THR A 668 106.32 -47.59 -41.43
CA THR A 668 106.85 -46.25 -41.72
C THR A 668 106.28 -45.55 -42.97
N PRO A 669 106.57 -44.24 -43.17
CA PRO A 669 105.78 -43.26 -43.92
C PRO A 669 106.30 -42.99 -45.35
N THR A 670 105.51 -42.26 -46.14
CA THR A 670 106.00 -41.49 -47.30
C THR A 670 105.58 -40.01 -47.24
N GLU A 671 106.59 -39.20 -46.91
CA GLU A 671 106.96 -37.96 -47.58
C GLU A 671 105.90 -36.85 -47.79
N HIS A 672 106.00 -35.78 -46.99
CA HIS A 672 106.58 -34.48 -47.42
C HIS A 672 106.56 -33.47 -46.25
N THR A 673 107.76 -33.07 -45.79
CA THR A 673 108.23 -31.68 -45.51
C THR A 673 107.18 -30.64 -45.06
N ASN A 674 107.31 -29.87 -43.98
CA ASN A 674 108.51 -29.30 -43.34
C ASN A 674 108.19 -28.85 -41.90
N VAL A 675 109.18 -29.03 -41.02
CA VAL A 675 109.36 -28.29 -39.76
C VAL A 675 109.95 -26.91 -40.09
N VAL A 676 109.39 -25.82 -39.56
CA VAL A 676 110.17 -24.66 -39.07
C VAL A 676 109.43 -24.01 -37.90
N SER A 677 110.03 -24.10 -36.71
CA SER A 677 109.83 -23.13 -35.62
C SER A 677 110.82 -21.97 -35.80
N ILE A 678 110.41 -20.75 -35.41
CA ILE A 678 111.06 -19.83 -34.45
C ILE A 678 110.62 -18.36 -34.72
N LYS A 679 110.01 -17.75 -33.68
CA LYS A 679 110.19 -16.39 -33.09
C LYS A 679 110.98 -15.35 -33.94
N HIS A 680 110.68 -14.04 -34.01
CA HIS A 680 110.36 -13.08 -32.92
C HIS A 680 110.09 -11.65 -33.46
N ALA A 681 109.34 -10.85 -32.67
CA ALA A 681 109.53 -9.42 -32.33
C ALA A 681 109.34 -8.27 -33.36
N ALA A 682 108.23 -7.55 -33.14
CA ALA A 682 108.13 -6.13 -32.76
C ALA A 682 108.85 -5.02 -33.55
N GLN A 683 108.01 -4.15 -34.13
CA GLN A 683 108.05 -2.68 -34.19
C GLN A 683 109.38 -1.93 -33.94
N THR A 684 109.92 -1.43 -35.05
CA THR A 684 110.37 -0.05 -35.32
C THR A 684 110.53 0.96 -34.18
N LYS A 685 111.74 1.53 -34.08
CA LYS A 685 111.97 3.00 -34.07
C LYS A 685 113.14 3.34 -35.00
N GLY A 686 112.97 4.40 -35.79
CA GLY A 686 113.73 4.66 -37.02
C GLY A 686 115.00 5.52 -36.92
N GLY A 687 115.54 5.84 -38.10
CA GLY A 687 116.63 6.78 -38.34
C GLY A 687 117.35 6.49 -39.65
N HIS A 688 117.10 7.35 -40.65
CA HIS A 688 117.79 7.56 -41.94
C HIS A 688 117.88 6.44 -42.99
#